data_AF-A0A536SDV1-F1
#
_entry.id   AF-A0A536SDV1-F1
#
_cell.length_a   1.000
_cell.length_b   1.000
_cell.length_c   1.000
_cell.angle_alpha   90.00
_cell.angle_beta   90.00
_cell.angle_gamma   90.00
#
_symmetry.space_group_name_H-M   'P 1'
#
loop_
_entity.id
_entity.type
_entity.pdbx_description
1 polymer ?
#
loop_
_entity_poly.entity_id
_entity_poly.type
_entity_poly.pdbx_seq_one_letter_code
_entity_poly.pdbx_strand_id
1 'polypeptide(L)'
;MRKPVARSRRGIVASQHRLAAEVGAETLAAGGNAVDAAVAAGFALAAVEPWNSGLGGVGYMLVYLAKENRVEVVDFGPVSPRALDPADFPLSGGFAGDLFAWPAVVEDRNVHGPLSFALPGEVDGLGLALERFGTKTLATVLQPAIDLAEEGIAVDWYLTLKVATLARELARYGVTRDIWLPAGMPPVTPPDALLNRIRLPGLADTLRRLAHAGRRDFYEGEIAATIVKDIDAMGGVLGHEDLKQYRARIAAPIECDYRGATIALAPQLTAGPSMAWTLGRLADRKFKPDGPHADAFIAYAETLREAYAQRLQTMGESEGRAPSSTTHLNVIDRDGNMVALTQTLLSVFGSKVVLPATGVLMNNGVMWFDPRPGGPNSLGPAKRPLTNMCPVIARRGGKPWFAIGASGGRKIFPAVLQIASFLIDHEMSLEDAFHQPRIDASGGERVGVDPRLPQEIKSALSEKFPVHPAELAVYPASFACPSAVLNDSTTGERFGMSDVMSPWSLVASVQGRSEAIRFTAGATRTPEKAGAFADAHGFPLHESYEKLLAAPAIDAVVLATPHTLHAAQIVAAAKARKHVFAEKPFALSLPDAKAAVRACAENKVTLAIGYNWRFQPALKEIKSMLGDGRLGKLLHMEGNFCGPSVYRHAREHWRQSREEGPAGGMTGRGVHLVDAMICLSGRIESVYAQSSRAVRDFGLDDTTSMLFRFESGATGYLGTVIATAETWRLQVFGSNGWAEVGDVDHLDTWQLKVCTIDRENLHLHRRPEIMTFPETGTERAELEHFAQAAMARRALAVADGDEVHGVAVLEAILESARDGSRVRVA
;
A
#
# COMPACT_ATOMS: atom_id res chain seq x y z
N MET A 1 -5.89 -8.33 -3.84
CA MET A 1 -5.11 -8.24 -5.10
C MET A 1 -3.93 -9.19 -5.05
N ARG A 2 -3.45 -9.69 -6.19
CA ARG A 2 -2.19 -10.45 -6.26
C ARG A 2 -1.25 -9.75 -7.23
N LYS A 3 -0.04 -9.43 -6.78
CA LYS A 3 1.06 -8.92 -7.59
C LYS A 3 1.83 -10.13 -8.13
N PRO A 4 2.00 -10.28 -9.45
CA PRO A 4 2.69 -11.44 -9.99
C PRO A 4 4.17 -11.41 -9.61
N VAL A 5 4.75 -12.60 -9.45
CA VAL A 5 6.20 -12.75 -9.30
C VAL A 5 6.94 -12.41 -10.60
N ALA A 6 8.05 -11.68 -10.51
CA ALA A 6 8.94 -11.48 -11.65
C ALA A 6 9.82 -12.73 -11.86
N ARG A 7 10.15 -13.06 -13.11
CA ARG A 7 10.91 -14.28 -13.48
C ARG A 7 12.07 -13.97 -14.42
N SER A 8 13.22 -14.61 -14.22
CA SER A 8 14.39 -14.49 -15.09
C SER A 8 15.34 -15.67 -14.96
N ARG A 9 16.01 -16.03 -16.06
CA ARG A 9 17.12 -17.03 -16.07
C ARG A 9 18.51 -16.41 -16.05
N ARG A 10 18.64 -15.08 -16.13
CA ARG A 10 19.94 -14.39 -16.25
C ARG A 10 20.30 -13.54 -15.02
N GLY A 11 19.36 -13.37 -14.11
CA GLY A 11 19.51 -12.54 -12.92
C GLY A 11 18.25 -11.72 -12.66
N ILE A 12 18.03 -11.35 -11.41
CA ILE A 12 16.82 -10.68 -10.96
C ILE A 12 17.14 -9.74 -9.80
N VAL A 13 16.46 -8.60 -9.76
CA VAL A 13 16.56 -7.59 -8.70
C VAL A 13 15.16 -7.32 -8.15
N ALA A 14 15.03 -7.36 -6.83
CA ALA A 14 13.83 -6.95 -6.13
C ALA A 14 14.15 -5.78 -5.20
N SER A 15 13.51 -4.63 -5.42
CA SER A 15 13.64 -3.41 -4.60
C SER A 15 12.28 -2.80 -4.31
N GLN A 16 12.21 -1.92 -3.32
CA GLN A 16 11.01 -1.14 -2.99
C GLN A 16 10.75 -0.06 -4.04
N HIS A 17 11.82 0.54 -4.59
CA HIS A 17 11.72 1.54 -5.64
C HIS A 17 11.97 0.93 -7.01
N ARG A 18 11.05 1.18 -7.96
CA ARG A 18 11.13 0.64 -9.33
C ARG A 18 12.43 1.05 -10.04
N LEU A 19 12.76 2.34 -10.06
CA LEU A 19 13.97 2.84 -10.74
C LEU A 19 15.26 2.23 -10.16
N ALA A 20 15.33 1.98 -8.85
CA ALA A 20 16.49 1.33 -8.25
C ALA A 20 16.60 -0.15 -8.67
N ALA A 21 15.46 -0.85 -8.79
CA ALA A 21 15.45 -2.21 -9.33
C ALA A 21 15.90 -2.25 -10.80
N GLU A 22 15.47 -1.27 -11.61
CA GLU A 22 15.87 -1.12 -13.01
C GLU A 22 17.38 -0.86 -13.13
N VAL A 23 17.95 0.06 -12.36
CA VAL A 23 19.40 0.30 -12.31
C VAL A 23 20.19 -0.98 -11.98
N GLY A 24 19.74 -1.75 -10.99
CA GLY A 24 20.36 -3.02 -10.66
C GLY A 24 20.26 -4.05 -11.80
N ALA A 25 19.09 -4.15 -12.43
CA ALA A 25 18.85 -5.08 -13.54
C ALA A 25 19.67 -4.72 -14.78
N GLU A 26 19.80 -3.43 -15.11
CA GLU A 26 20.65 -2.91 -16.17
C GLU A 26 22.13 -3.18 -15.89
N THR A 27 22.55 -3.05 -14.63
CA THR A 27 23.91 -3.40 -14.21
C THR A 27 24.20 -4.89 -14.43
N LEU A 28 23.26 -5.78 -14.10
CA LEU A 28 23.36 -7.22 -14.42
C LEU A 28 23.39 -7.47 -15.94
N ALA A 29 22.57 -6.75 -16.71
CA ALA A 29 22.52 -6.86 -18.16
C ALA A 29 23.83 -6.41 -18.82
N ALA A 30 24.48 -5.38 -18.26
CA ALA A 30 25.80 -4.89 -18.64
C ALA A 30 26.96 -5.76 -18.12
N GLY A 31 26.67 -6.97 -17.63
CA GLY A 31 27.66 -7.95 -17.20
C GLY A 31 28.27 -7.70 -15.83
N GLY A 32 27.65 -6.87 -14.99
CA GLY A 32 27.95 -6.83 -13.55
C GLY A 32 27.40 -8.07 -12.84
N ASN A 33 27.98 -8.35 -11.66
CA ASN A 33 27.52 -9.42 -10.78
C ASN A 33 26.45 -8.92 -9.80
N ALA A 34 25.98 -9.79 -8.90
CA ALA A 34 24.94 -9.44 -7.92
C ALA A 34 25.35 -8.29 -6.99
N VAL A 35 26.65 -8.17 -6.67
CA VAL A 35 27.19 -7.11 -5.82
C VAL A 35 27.24 -5.79 -6.56
N ASP A 36 27.72 -5.76 -7.81
CA ASP A 36 27.71 -4.57 -8.65
C ASP A 36 26.30 -3.98 -8.77
N ALA A 37 25.32 -4.85 -9.04
CA ALA A 37 23.93 -4.48 -9.19
C ALA A 37 23.30 -3.99 -7.88
N ALA A 38 23.60 -4.63 -6.75
CA ALA A 38 23.12 -4.19 -5.44
C ALA A 38 23.73 -2.84 -5.03
N VAL A 39 25.01 -2.61 -5.32
CA VAL A 39 25.71 -1.35 -5.04
C VAL A 39 25.17 -0.22 -5.93
N ALA A 40 24.99 -0.45 -7.23
CA ALA A 40 24.43 0.53 -8.15
C ALA A 40 22.98 0.91 -7.76
N ALA A 41 22.14 -0.10 -7.50
CA ALA A 41 20.78 0.12 -7.00
C ALA A 41 20.77 0.84 -5.64
N GLY A 42 21.75 0.53 -4.77
CA GLY A 42 21.90 1.15 -3.47
C GLY A 42 22.19 2.64 -3.56
N PHE A 43 23.15 3.05 -4.40
CA PHE A 43 23.42 4.47 -4.64
C PHE A 43 22.26 5.17 -5.36
N ALA A 44 21.57 4.50 -6.28
CA ALA A 44 20.41 5.08 -6.97
C ALA A 44 19.28 5.46 -5.98
N LEU A 45 19.09 4.69 -4.91
CA LEU A 45 18.09 5.00 -3.86
C LEU A 45 18.35 6.35 -3.18
N ALA A 46 19.61 6.78 -3.05
CA ALA A 46 19.95 8.11 -2.53
C ALA A 46 19.35 9.24 -3.40
N ALA A 47 19.12 8.99 -4.68
CA ALA A 47 18.57 9.96 -5.63
C ALA A 47 17.05 9.87 -5.78
N VAL A 48 16.43 8.70 -5.59
CA VAL A 48 15.00 8.47 -5.91
C VAL A 48 14.11 8.17 -4.70
N GLU A 49 14.67 7.69 -3.59
CA GLU A 49 13.97 7.39 -2.35
C GLU A 49 14.78 7.89 -1.13
N PRO A 50 15.26 9.16 -1.13
CA PRO A 50 16.22 9.64 -0.14
C PRO A 50 15.65 9.64 1.28
N TRP A 51 14.32 9.68 1.44
CA TRP A 51 13.69 9.65 2.76
C TRP A 51 13.88 8.31 3.49
N ASN A 52 14.30 7.24 2.79
CA ASN A 52 14.53 5.94 3.42
C ASN A 52 15.98 5.56 3.60
N SER A 53 16.81 5.86 2.60
CA SER A 53 18.22 5.50 2.58
C SER A 53 18.99 6.45 1.67
N GLY A 54 20.31 6.52 1.82
CA GLY A 54 21.16 7.41 1.04
C GLY A 54 22.54 7.60 1.66
N LEU A 55 23.34 8.52 1.12
CA LEU A 55 24.75 8.70 1.50
C LEU A 55 24.96 8.97 3.01
N GLY A 56 23.97 9.58 3.67
CA GLY A 56 23.96 9.82 5.11
C GLY A 56 23.54 8.61 5.95
N GLY A 57 23.24 7.47 5.33
CA GLY A 57 22.68 6.27 5.95
C GLY A 57 23.70 5.26 6.45
N VAL A 58 23.18 4.12 6.91
CA VAL A 58 23.91 2.97 7.49
C VAL A 58 23.19 1.67 7.11
N GLY A 59 23.84 0.52 7.30
CA GLY A 59 23.22 -0.74 6.92
C GLY A 59 24.08 -1.98 7.08
N TYR A 60 23.55 -3.07 6.53
CA TYR A 60 24.16 -4.40 6.48
C TYR A 60 23.86 -5.06 5.15
N MET A 61 24.87 -5.73 4.58
CA MET A 61 24.75 -6.50 3.34
C MET A 61 25.23 -7.93 3.58
N LEU A 62 24.40 -8.92 3.27
CA LEU A 62 24.84 -10.30 3.12
C LEU A 62 25.19 -10.55 1.66
N VAL A 63 26.35 -11.15 1.42
CA VAL A 63 26.84 -11.50 0.08
C VAL A 63 27.09 -13.01 0.05
N TYR A 64 26.32 -13.73 -0.76
CA TYR A 64 26.59 -15.13 -1.07
C TYR A 64 27.43 -15.24 -2.34
N LEU A 65 28.58 -15.90 -2.22
CA LEU A 65 29.52 -16.17 -3.30
C LEU A 65 29.33 -17.60 -3.77
N ALA A 66 28.66 -17.79 -4.91
CA ALA A 66 28.20 -19.11 -5.36
C ALA A 66 29.33 -20.09 -5.64
N LYS A 67 30.44 -19.61 -6.23
CA LYS A 67 31.61 -20.44 -6.53
C LYS A 67 32.29 -21.00 -5.28
N GLU A 68 32.18 -20.27 -4.17
CA GLU A 68 32.82 -20.59 -2.90
C GLU A 68 31.84 -21.19 -1.90
N ASN A 69 30.55 -21.19 -2.24
CA ASN A 69 29.44 -21.59 -1.40
C ASN A 69 29.47 -20.98 0.03
N ARG A 70 29.93 -19.73 0.14
CA ARG A 70 30.04 -19.01 1.42
C ARG A 70 29.23 -17.74 1.43
N VAL A 71 28.80 -17.32 2.63
CA VAL A 71 28.19 -16.02 2.86
C VAL A 71 29.15 -15.14 3.65
N GLU A 72 29.28 -13.88 3.26
CA GLU A 72 30.00 -12.82 3.97
C GLU A 72 29.03 -11.71 4.37
N VAL A 73 29.34 -10.98 5.44
CA VAL A 73 28.56 -9.80 5.86
C VAL A 73 29.42 -8.55 5.71
N VAL A 74 28.93 -7.57 4.98
CA VAL A 74 29.45 -6.20 4.99
C VAL A 74 28.67 -5.40 6.03
N ASP A 75 29.34 -5.07 7.14
CA ASP A 75 28.78 -4.31 8.25
C ASP A 75 29.21 -2.85 8.15
N PHE A 76 28.24 -1.99 7.85
CA PHE A 76 28.35 -0.54 7.82
C PHE A 76 27.28 0.09 8.71
N GLY A 77 27.04 -0.55 9.86
CA GLY A 77 26.10 -0.08 10.87
C GLY A 77 26.53 1.24 11.55
N PRO A 78 25.62 1.86 12.31
CA PRO A 78 25.84 3.16 12.92
C PRO A 78 26.84 3.12 14.08
N VAL A 79 27.54 4.24 14.25
CA VAL A 79 28.42 4.53 15.38
C VAL A 79 28.08 5.95 15.86
N SER A 80 27.92 6.16 17.17
CA SER A 80 27.71 7.52 17.72
C SER A 80 29.00 8.36 17.65
N PRO A 81 28.89 9.69 17.50
CA PRO A 81 30.06 10.58 17.54
C PRO A 81 30.87 10.42 18.82
N ARG A 82 32.19 10.59 18.71
CA ARG A 82 33.12 10.55 19.86
C ARG A 82 32.90 11.72 20.83
N ALA A 83 32.46 12.86 20.30
CA ALA A 83 32.15 14.05 21.09
C ALA A 83 30.72 14.05 21.65
N LEU A 84 29.94 12.97 21.45
CA LEU A 84 28.61 12.87 22.03
C LEU A 84 28.68 12.83 23.56
N ASP A 85 28.03 13.79 24.21
CA ASP A 85 27.87 13.84 25.66
C ASP A 85 26.42 13.46 26.04
N PRO A 86 26.19 12.37 26.82
CA PRO A 86 24.88 12.05 27.35
C PRO A 86 24.19 13.21 28.10
N ALA A 87 24.95 14.16 28.66
CA ALA A 87 24.41 15.33 29.33
C ALA A 87 23.60 16.26 28.41
N ASP A 88 23.85 16.22 27.09
CA ASP A 88 23.11 16.99 26.08
C ASP A 88 21.70 16.43 25.79
N PHE A 89 21.34 15.28 26.38
CA PHE A 89 20.09 14.58 26.16
C PHE A 89 19.28 14.38 27.47
N PRO A 90 18.95 15.46 28.20
CA PRO A 90 18.17 15.35 29.42
C PRO A 90 16.75 14.83 29.13
N LEU A 91 16.22 14.00 30.02
CA LEU A 91 14.87 13.44 29.89
C LEU A 91 13.80 14.51 30.18
N SER A 92 12.74 14.55 29.38
CA SER A 92 11.62 15.50 29.54
C SER A 92 10.50 15.00 30.46
N GLY A 93 10.58 13.75 30.93
CA GLY A 93 9.60 13.13 31.84
C GLY A 93 8.42 12.44 31.16
N GLY A 94 8.35 12.45 29.83
CA GLY A 94 7.38 11.69 29.02
C GLY A 94 8.02 10.50 28.28
N PHE A 95 7.26 9.88 27.38
CA PHE A 95 7.77 8.86 26.43
C PHE A 95 7.82 9.44 25.02
N ALA A 96 8.86 9.10 24.25
CA ALA A 96 9.00 9.53 22.87
C ALA A 96 7.92 8.88 21.99
N GLY A 97 7.36 9.64 21.04
CA GLY A 97 6.40 9.14 20.04
C GLY A 97 7.08 8.49 18.83
N ASP A 98 8.29 7.94 18.99
CA ASP A 98 9.19 7.55 17.90
C ASP A 98 9.37 6.04 17.75
N LEU A 99 10.26 5.60 16.83
CA LEU A 99 10.52 4.17 16.50
C LEU A 99 10.73 3.29 17.74
N PHE A 100 11.15 3.95 18.81
CA PHE A 100 11.70 3.42 20.04
C PHE A 100 11.04 4.14 21.20
N ALA A 101 10.49 3.37 22.13
CA ALA A 101 9.76 3.95 23.26
C ALA A 101 10.67 4.19 24.44
N TRP A 102 11.72 4.91 24.14
CA TRP A 102 12.56 5.48 25.15
C TRP A 102 11.80 6.61 25.86
N PRO A 103 12.18 6.92 27.11
CA PRO A 103 11.82 8.18 27.71
C PRO A 103 12.16 9.33 26.73
N ALA A 104 11.24 10.27 26.58
CA ALA A 104 11.45 11.41 25.69
C ALA A 104 12.63 12.26 26.19
N VAL A 105 13.42 12.75 25.24
CA VAL A 105 14.49 13.71 25.48
C VAL A 105 13.93 15.11 25.25
N VAL A 106 14.43 16.10 26.00
CA VAL A 106 14.07 17.51 25.80
C VAL A 106 14.29 17.91 24.33
N GLU A 107 13.27 18.55 23.74
CA GLU A 107 13.24 19.01 22.34
C GLU A 107 13.39 17.89 21.28
N ASP A 108 13.28 16.61 21.66
CA ASP A 108 13.50 15.47 20.77
C ASP A 108 14.87 15.52 20.06
N ARG A 109 15.90 16.05 20.76
CA ARG A 109 17.26 16.29 20.21
C ARG A 109 17.99 15.03 19.73
N ASN A 110 17.63 13.86 20.26
CA ASN A 110 18.12 12.56 19.80
C ASN A 110 17.41 12.05 18.54
N VAL A 111 16.26 12.63 18.19
CA VAL A 111 15.38 12.17 17.09
C VAL A 111 15.57 13.02 15.84
N HIS A 112 15.71 14.34 15.98
CA HIS A 112 15.89 15.23 14.82
C HIS A 112 17.00 16.25 15.06
N GLY A 113 17.53 16.80 13.97
CA GLY A 113 18.59 17.81 14.04
C GLY A 113 20.00 17.25 14.20
N PRO A 114 21.00 18.13 14.30
CA PRO A 114 22.41 17.77 14.17
C PRO A 114 22.97 16.95 15.35
N LEU A 115 22.33 17.00 16.51
CA LEU A 115 22.68 16.14 17.66
C LEU A 115 22.17 14.70 17.50
N SER A 116 21.26 14.44 16.57
CA SER A 116 20.70 13.10 16.33
C SER A 116 21.58 12.22 15.43
N PHE A 117 22.61 12.78 14.79
CA PHE A 117 23.39 12.09 13.76
C PHE A 117 24.27 10.97 14.35
N ALA A 118 24.27 9.79 13.71
CA ALA A 118 25.38 8.85 13.79
C ALA A 118 26.29 8.98 12.55
N LEU A 119 27.49 8.44 12.65
CA LEU A 119 28.46 8.39 11.57
C LEU A 119 27.86 7.65 10.36
N PRO A 120 27.75 8.30 9.17
CA PRO A 120 27.24 7.66 7.96
C PRO A 120 28.15 6.53 7.48
N GLY A 121 27.57 5.36 7.23
CA GLY A 121 28.28 4.16 6.80
C GLY A 121 28.07 3.76 5.35
N GLU A 122 27.02 4.26 4.70
CA GLU A 122 26.56 3.81 3.38
C GLU A 122 27.67 3.80 2.33
N VAL A 123 28.39 4.92 2.19
CA VAL A 123 29.42 5.11 1.15
C VAL A 123 30.58 4.13 1.34
N ASP A 124 31.05 3.95 2.58
CA ASP A 124 32.12 3.01 2.89
C ASP A 124 31.68 1.56 2.73
N GLY A 125 30.45 1.24 3.15
CA GLY A 125 29.88 -0.11 3.10
C GLY A 125 29.68 -0.60 1.67
N LEU A 126 28.96 0.16 0.85
CA LEU A 126 28.74 -0.17 -0.55
C LEU A 126 30.05 -0.16 -1.34
N GLY A 127 30.93 0.80 -1.06
CA GLY A 127 32.24 0.88 -1.69
C GLY A 127 33.17 -0.30 -1.31
N LEU A 128 33.17 -0.74 -0.06
CA LEU A 128 33.91 -1.92 0.39
C LEU A 128 33.36 -3.21 -0.23
N ALA A 129 32.04 -3.34 -0.33
CA ALA A 129 31.40 -4.48 -0.99
C ALA A 129 31.82 -4.57 -2.46
N LEU A 130 31.79 -3.45 -3.19
CA LEU A 130 32.24 -3.36 -4.58
C LEU A 130 33.72 -3.70 -4.73
N GLU A 131 34.57 -3.15 -3.86
CA GLU A 131 36.01 -3.42 -3.88
C GLU A 131 36.34 -4.90 -3.64
N ARG A 132 35.62 -5.55 -2.72
CA ARG A 132 35.90 -6.93 -2.32
C ARG A 132 35.27 -7.98 -3.20
N PHE A 133 34.07 -7.71 -3.71
CA PHE A 133 33.23 -8.72 -4.34
C PHE A 133 32.63 -8.27 -5.68
N GLY A 134 32.77 -6.99 -6.04
CA GLY A 134 32.29 -6.44 -7.31
C GLY A 134 33.26 -6.70 -8.48
N THR A 135 32.78 -6.38 -9.68
CA THR A 135 33.55 -6.46 -10.94
C THR A 135 33.57 -5.13 -11.70
N LYS A 136 32.76 -4.15 -11.29
CA LYS A 136 32.69 -2.81 -11.88
C LYS A 136 33.46 -1.79 -11.04
N THR A 137 33.80 -0.67 -11.66
CA THR A 137 34.42 0.47 -10.95
C THR A 137 33.36 1.28 -10.20
N LEU A 138 33.80 2.00 -9.16
CA LEU A 138 32.94 2.90 -8.39
C LEU A 138 32.24 3.95 -9.29
N ALA A 139 32.99 4.51 -10.25
CA ALA A 139 32.44 5.47 -11.20
C ALA A 139 31.29 4.87 -12.03
N THR A 140 31.45 3.64 -12.53
CA THR A 140 30.42 2.95 -13.33
C THR A 140 29.14 2.72 -12.52
N VAL A 141 29.25 2.27 -11.27
CA VAL A 141 28.05 1.99 -10.44
C VAL A 141 27.40 3.26 -9.89
N LEU A 142 28.13 4.38 -9.79
CA LEU A 142 27.58 5.67 -9.39
C LEU A 142 26.90 6.43 -10.53
N GLN A 143 27.26 6.17 -11.79
CA GLN A 143 26.73 6.93 -12.93
C GLN A 143 25.19 6.98 -12.97
N PRO A 144 24.45 5.87 -12.80
CA PRO A 144 22.99 5.93 -12.81
C PRO A 144 22.42 6.79 -11.67
N ALA A 145 23.07 6.79 -10.50
CA ALA A 145 22.65 7.63 -9.38
C ALA A 145 22.91 9.13 -9.64
N ILE A 146 24.01 9.45 -10.34
CA ILE A 146 24.31 10.82 -10.81
C ILE A 146 23.21 11.29 -11.76
N ASP A 147 22.89 10.49 -12.78
CA ASP A 147 21.88 10.83 -13.78
C ASP A 147 20.50 11.06 -13.13
N LEU A 148 20.10 10.17 -12.21
CA LEU A 148 18.85 10.30 -11.45
C LEU A 148 18.82 11.53 -10.54
N ALA A 149 19.95 11.88 -9.92
CA ALA A 149 20.05 13.08 -9.08
C ALA A 149 19.95 14.38 -9.91
N GLU A 150 20.48 14.38 -11.14
CA GLU A 150 20.36 15.51 -12.08
C GLU A 150 18.94 15.63 -12.67
N GLU A 151 18.29 14.50 -12.94
CA GLU A 151 16.90 14.46 -13.39
C GLU A 151 15.94 14.99 -12.31
N GLY A 152 16.13 14.54 -11.07
CA GLY A 152 15.32 14.89 -9.91
C GLY A 152 14.15 13.92 -9.66
N ILE A 153 13.72 13.89 -8.40
CA ILE A 153 12.70 12.98 -7.86
C ILE A 153 11.33 13.37 -8.39
N ALA A 154 10.64 12.42 -9.03
CA ALA A 154 9.28 12.63 -9.49
C ALA A 154 8.31 12.80 -8.31
N VAL A 155 7.49 13.87 -8.35
CA VAL A 155 6.45 14.16 -7.36
C VAL A 155 5.21 13.35 -7.68
N ASP A 156 5.25 12.05 -7.39
CA ASP A 156 4.09 11.17 -7.45
C ASP A 156 3.30 11.14 -6.13
N TRP A 157 2.20 10.38 -6.12
CA TRP A 157 1.34 10.26 -4.95
C TRP A 157 2.09 9.70 -3.72
N TYR A 158 3.10 8.85 -3.92
CA TYR A 158 3.84 8.23 -2.83
C TYR A 158 4.82 9.22 -2.21
N LEU A 159 5.54 10.01 -3.04
CA LEU A 159 6.36 11.11 -2.53
C LEU A 159 5.50 12.10 -1.75
N THR A 160 4.38 12.55 -2.31
CA THR A 160 3.45 13.47 -1.64
C THR A 160 3.03 12.92 -0.29
N LEU A 161 2.63 11.64 -0.21
CA LEU A 161 2.26 10.97 1.04
C LEU A 161 3.43 11.01 2.03
N LYS A 162 4.65 10.62 1.63
CA LYS A 162 5.81 10.59 2.51
C LYS A 162 6.13 11.97 3.08
N VAL A 163 6.14 13.00 2.24
CA VAL A 163 6.37 14.37 2.70
C VAL A 163 5.24 14.82 3.63
N ALA A 164 3.98 14.57 3.28
CA ALA A 164 2.82 14.98 4.06
C ALA A 164 2.84 14.37 5.48
N THR A 165 3.30 13.12 5.62
CA THR A 165 3.39 12.46 6.95
C THR A 165 4.39 13.10 7.90
N LEU A 166 5.31 13.93 7.40
CA LEU A 166 6.36 14.58 8.18
C LEU A 166 6.48 16.09 7.93
N ALA A 167 5.44 16.70 7.36
CA ALA A 167 5.50 18.11 6.94
C ALA A 167 5.84 19.05 8.11
N ARG A 168 5.32 18.78 9.31
CA ARG A 168 5.59 19.57 10.51
C ARG A 168 7.08 19.52 10.90
N GLU A 169 7.67 18.33 10.85
CA GLU A 169 9.06 18.08 11.22
C GLU A 169 10.02 18.62 10.16
N LEU A 170 9.70 18.42 8.87
CA LEU A 170 10.48 18.93 7.75
C LEU A 170 10.51 20.47 7.71
N ALA A 171 9.46 21.14 8.18
CA ALA A 171 9.39 22.60 8.26
C ALA A 171 10.40 23.23 9.25
N ARG A 172 10.99 22.44 10.15
CA ARG A 172 11.90 22.93 11.21
C ARG A 172 13.26 23.40 10.70
N TYR A 173 13.72 22.87 9.56
CA TYR A 173 15.05 23.15 9.01
C TYR A 173 14.92 23.86 7.68
N GLY A 174 15.56 25.04 7.53
CA GLY A 174 15.37 25.91 6.36
C GLY A 174 15.59 25.20 5.02
N VAL A 175 16.76 24.57 4.84
CA VAL A 175 17.11 23.83 3.61
C VAL A 175 16.12 22.69 3.34
N THR A 176 15.81 21.88 4.35
CA THR A 176 14.86 20.78 4.24
C THR A 176 13.45 21.28 3.87
N ARG A 177 12.97 22.32 4.54
CA ARG A 177 11.67 22.95 4.27
C ARG A 177 11.61 23.45 2.83
N ASP A 178 12.64 24.14 2.37
CA ASP A 178 12.63 24.77 1.05
C ASP A 178 12.67 23.71 -0.07
N ILE A 179 13.27 22.54 0.17
CA ILE A 179 13.26 21.40 -0.76
C ILE A 179 11.91 20.67 -0.74
N TRP A 180 11.44 20.29 0.45
CA TRP A 180 10.34 19.33 0.60
C TRP A 180 8.98 19.98 0.81
N LEU A 181 8.92 21.28 1.13
CA LEU A 181 7.67 22.01 1.35
C LEU A 181 7.67 23.28 0.48
N PRO A 182 7.69 23.15 -0.85
CA PRO A 182 7.61 24.30 -1.74
C PRO A 182 6.35 25.11 -1.42
N ALA A 183 6.50 26.42 -1.23
CA ALA A 183 5.45 27.32 -0.74
C ALA A 183 4.84 26.92 0.63
N GLY A 184 5.59 26.19 1.45
CA GLY A 184 5.19 25.78 2.80
C GLY A 184 4.25 24.56 2.87
N MET A 185 3.99 23.89 1.75
CA MET A 185 3.04 22.77 1.67
C MET A 185 3.70 21.52 1.04
N PRO A 186 3.24 20.30 1.35
CA PRO A 186 3.68 19.09 0.66
C PRO A 186 3.52 19.22 -0.86
N PRO A 187 4.48 18.74 -1.66
CA PRO A 187 4.49 18.92 -3.09
C PRO A 187 3.44 17.99 -3.72
N VAL A 188 2.72 18.52 -4.70
CA VAL A 188 1.70 17.77 -5.46
C VAL A 188 1.90 18.06 -6.93
N THR A 189 1.96 17.02 -7.77
CA THR A 189 1.83 17.20 -9.22
C THR A 189 0.36 17.37 -9.56
N PRO A 190 -0.02 18.44 -10.29
CA PRO A 190 -1.39 18.59 -10.81
C PRO A 190 -1.79 17.35 -11.65
N PRO A 191 -3.04 16.85 -11.54
CA PRO A 191 -3.46 15.62 -12.22
C PRO A 191 -3.22 15.56 -13.74
N ASP A 192 -3.14 16.72 -14.41
CA ASP A 192 -2.98 16.85 -15.86
C ASP A 192 -1.57 17.33 -16.29
N ALA A 193 -0.64 17.50 -15.34
CA ALA A 193 0.73 17.88 -15.61
C ALA A 193 1.64 16.65 -15.75
N LEU A 194 2.76 16.81 -16.46
CA LEU A 194 3.89 15.90 -16.28
C LEU A 194 4.35 15.94 -14.83
N LEU A 195 4.88 14.81 -14.33
CA LEU A 195 5.39 14.73 -12.95
C LEU A 195 6.39 15.86 -12.70
N ASN A 196 6.04 16.72 -11.73
CA ASN A 196 6.96 17.72 -11.21
C ASN A 196 8.18 17.00 -10.64
N ARG A 197 9.33 17.68 -10.58
CA ARG A 197 10.56 17.09 -10.07
C ARG A 197 11.18 17.95 -8.97
N ILE A 198 11.62 17.28 -7.91
CA ILE A 198 12.40 17.87 -6.81
C ILE A 198 13.83 17.42 -6.94
N ARG A 199 14.76 18.38 -7.01
CA ARG A 199 16.20 18.09 -6.98
C ARG A 199 16.74 18.32 -5.58
N LEU A 200 17.65 17.45 -5.15
CA LEU A 200 18.43 17.65 -3.93
C LEU A 200 19.68 18.48 -4.28
N PRO A 201 19.76 19.75 -3.86
CA PRO A 201 20.89 20.61 -4.19
C PRO A 201 22.20 19.98 -3.69
N GLY A 202 23.23 19.93 -4.53
CA GLY A 202 24.56 19.39 -4.19
C GLY A 202 24.72 17.86 -4.27
N LEU A 203 23.62 17.08 -4.36
CA LEU A 203 23.73 15.61 -4.37
C LEU A 203 24.44 15.09 -5.63
N ALA A 204 24.08 15.59 -6.82
CA ALA A 204 24.72 15.18 -8.07
C ALA A 204 26.22 15.52 -8.10
N ASP A 205 26.60 16.69 -7.60
CA ASP A 205 28.01 17.10 -7.49
C ASP A 205 28.78 16.20 -6.52
N THR A 206 28.17 15.87 -5.38
CA THR A 206 28.74 14.94 -4.40
C THR A 206 28.96 13.55 -5.00
N LEU A 207 27.97 13.02 -5.74
CA LEU A 207 28.08 11.73 -6.42
C LEU A 207 29.15 11.75 -7.52
N ARG A 208 29.22 12.82 -8.34
CA ARG A 208 30.28 13.01 -9.35
C ARG A 208 31.66 13.04 -8.71
N ARG A 209 31.80 13.70 -7.57
CA ARG A 209 33.05 13.73 -6.82
C ARG A 209 33.42 12.36 -6.27
N LEU A 210 32.47 11.60 -5.71
CA LEU A 210 32.74 10.22 -5.27
C LEU A 210 33.19 9.32 -6.43
N ALA A 211 32.60 9.50 -7.62
CA ALA A 211 33.00 8.76 -8.81
C ALA A 211 34.44 9.08 -9.25
N HIS A 212 34.90 10.32 -9.06
CA HIS A 212 36.25 10.75 -9.45
C HIS A 212 37.31 10.51 -8.36
N ALA A 213 37.05 10.96 -7.14
CA ALA A 213 37.99 10.98 -6.02
C ALA A 213 37.98 9.67 -5.19
N GLY A 214 36.96 8.83 -5.37
CA GLY A 214 36.81 7.56 -4.66
C GLY A 214 36.07 7.68 -3.33
N ARG A 215 35.61 6.52 -2.82
CA ARG A 215 34.76 6.42 -1.62
C ARG A 215 35.34 7.08 -0.35
N ARG A 216 36.67 7.14 -0.22
CA ARG A 216 37.33 7.71 0.96
C ARG A 216 37.28 9.24 1.01
N ASP A 217 36.99 9.93 -0.09
CA ASP A 217 36.83 11.40 -0.07
C ASP A 217 35.66 11.84 0.84
N PHE A 218 34.62 11.00 0.97
CA PHE A 218 33.51 11.19 1.92
C PHE A 218 33.96 11.26 3.39
N TYR A 219 35.09 10.63 3.72
CA TYR A 219 35.55 10.45 5.09
C TYR A 219 36.86 11.17 5.42
N GLU A 220 37.68 11.43 4.41
CA GLU A 220 39.04 11.96 4.56
C GLU A 220 39.33 13.15 3.63
N GLY A 221 38.48 13.41 2.64
CA GLY A 221 38.70 14.38 1.59
C GLY A 221 37.84 15.64 1.72
N GLU A 222 37.53 16.25 0.57
CA GLU A 222 36.80 17.53 0.55
C GLU A 222 35.32 17.37 0.87
N ILE A 223 34.70 16.23 0.50
CA ILE A 223 33.33 15.93 0.96
C ILE A 223 33.32 15.87 2.48
N ALA A 224 34.30 15.21 3.11
CA ALA A 224 34.41 15.15 4.57
C ALA A 224 34.53 16.55 5.20
N ALA A 225 35.40 17.41 4.66
CA ALA A 225 35.55 18.79 5.11
C ALA A 225 34.27 19.61 4.95
N THR A 226 33.54 19.39 3.86
CA THR A 226 32.27 20.07 3.59
C THR A 226 31.16 19.62 4.54
N ILE A 227 31.06 18.30 4.78
CA ILE A 227 30.12 17.73 5.75
C ILE A 227 30.37 18.30 7.15
N VAL A 228 31.62 18.27 7.64
CA VAL A 228 31.94 18.75 8.99
C VAL A 228 31.65 20.25 9.11
N LYS A 229 31.98 21.05 8.09
CA LYS A 229 31.65 22.48 8.08
C LYS A 229 30.15 22.74 8.22
N ASP A 230 29.31 22.00 7.49
CA ASP A 230 27.85 22.14 7.58
C ASP A 230 27.33 21.71 8.96
N ILE A 231 27.87 20.61 9.51
CA ILE A 231 27.50 20.08 10.84
C ILE A 231 27.88 21.07 11.94
N ASP A 232 29.10 21.61 11.92
CA ASP A 232 29.60 22.60 12.88
C ASP A 232 28.73 23.87 12.86
N ALA A 233 28.36 24.35 11.66
CA ALA A 233 27.50 25.52 11.50
C ALA A 233 26.09 25.32 12.08
N MET A 234 25.64 24.06 12.20
CA MET A 234 24.35 23.70 12.81
C MET A 234 24.46 23.36 14.31
N GLY A 235 25.67 23.33 14.87
CA GLY A 235 25.91 22.95 16.27
C GLY A 235 25.88 21.44 16.51
N GLY A 236 26.21 20.63 15.51
CA GLY A 236 26.40 19.18 15.67
C GLY A 236 27.76 18.83 16.27
N VAL A 237 27.91 17.56 16.64
CA VAL A 237 29.11 17.05 17.34
C VAL A 237 29.91 16.01 16.54
N LEU A 238 29.46 15.69 15.32
CA LEU A 238 30.16 14.76 14.43
C LEU A 238 31.28 15.51 13.69
N GLY A 239 32.52 15.17 13.99
CA GLY A 239 33.70 15.90 13.48
C GLY A 239 34.56 15.12 12.49
N HIS A 240 35.66 15.75 12.06
CA HIS A 240 36.64 15.16 11.13
C HIS A 240 37.21 13.82 11.61
N GLU A 241 37.56 13.72 12.89
CA GLU A 241 38.15 12.50 13.43
C GLU A 241 37.14 11.35 13.46
N ASP A 242 35.85 11.64 13.66
CA ASP A 242 34.77 10.66 13.58
C ASP A 242 34.69 10.05 12.17
N LEU A 243 34.61 10.90 11.15
CA LEU A 243 34.57 10.47 9.75
C LEU A 243 35.83 9.70 9.36
N LYS A 244 36.99 10.23 9.73
CA LYS A 244 38.29 9.63 9.41
C LYS A 244 38.46 8.24 10.03
N GLN A 245 37.95 7.99 11.24
CA GLN A 245 38.05 6.69 11.91
C GLN A 245 37.00 5.68 11.44
N TYR A 246 35.87 6.13 10.87
CA TYR A 246 34.83 5.23 10.41
C TYR A 246 35.35 4.27 9.33
N ARG A 247 35.10 2.97 9.52
CA ARG A 247 35.34 1.91 8.55
C ARG A 247 34.19 0.92 8.57
N ALA A 248 33.63 0.64 7.40
CA ALA A 248 32.87 -0.58 7.17
C ALA A 248 33.79 -1.80 7.32
N ARG A 249 33.23 -2.95 7.69
CA ARG A 249 34.01 -4.18 7.94
C ARG A 249 33.36 -5.39 7.30
N ILE A 250 34.19 -6.35 6.91
CA ILE A 250 33.74 -7.70 6.59
C ILE A 250 33.65 -8.51 7.89
N ALA A 251 32.54 -9.20 8.09
CA ALA A 251 32.30 -10.05 9.23
C ALA A 251 31.73 -11.40 8.79
N ALA A 252 32.03 -12.46 9.55
CA ALA A 252 31.40 -13.75 9.37
C ALA A 252 29.89 -13.68 9.71
N PRO A 253 29.02 -14.35 8.94
CA PRO A 253 27.60 -14.47 9.28
C PRO A 253 27.40 -15.37 10.51
N ILE A 254 26.23 -15.25 11.14
CA ILE A 254 25.68 -16.34 11.95
C ILE A 254 25.04 -17.31 10.97
N GLU A 255 25.48 -18.57 10.99
CA GLU A 255 24.84 -19.65 10.25
C GLU A 255 24.08 -20.56 11.21
N CYS A 256 22.81 -20.82 10.92
CA CYS A 256 22.00 -21.78 11.67
C CYS A 256 21.26 -22.72 10.73
N ASP A 257 21.18 -23.99 11.09
CA ASP A 257 20.39 -24.98 10.37
C ASP A 257 18.94 -24.97 10.86
N TYR A 258 18.02 -24.92 9.90
CA TYR A 258 16.58 -25.00 10.15
C TYR A 258 15.94 -25.86 9.06
N ARG A 259 15.58 -27.09 9.44
CA ARG A 259 14.84 -28.06 8.61
C ARG A 259 15.43 -28.29 7.22
N GLY A 260 16.75 -28.54 7.19
CA GLY A 260 17.49 -28.82 5.96
C GLY A 260 17.88 -27.58 5.14
N ALA A 261 17.48 -26.38 5.58
CA ALA A 261 18.01 -25.12 5.09
C ALA A 261 19.10 -24.60 6.05
N THR A 262 20.19 -24.08 5.50
CA THR A 262 21.18 -23.33 6.26
C THR A 262 20.92 -21.85 6.05
N ILE A 263 20.57 -21.15 7.13
CA ILE A 263 20.17 -19.76 7.15
C ILE A 263 21.35 -18.91 7.62
N ALA A 264 21.81 -17.99 6.77
CA ALA A 264 22.85 -17.02 7.08
C ALA A 264 22.22 -15.68 7.49
N LEU A 265 22.74 -15.11 8.58
CA LEU A 265 22.19 -13.94 9.27
C LEU A 265 23.31 -12.96 9.61
N ALA A 266 22.98 -11.66 9.64
CA ALA A 266 23.92 -10.65 10.13
C ALA A 266 24.22 -10.86 11.64
N PRO A 267 25.48 -10.69 12.10
CA PRO A 267 25.84 -10.95 13.49
C PRO A 267 25.56 -9.76 14.43
N GLN A 268 25.95 -9.89 15.70
CA GLN A 268 26.03 -8.82 16.71
C GLN A 268 24.70 -8.08 16.95
N LEU A 269 24.70 -6.73 16.94
CA LEU A 269 23.58 -5.89 17.33
C LEU A 269 22.51 -5.73 16.23
N THR A 270 22.28 -6.78 15.45
CA THR A 270 21.21 -6.87 14.43
C THR A 270 20.08 -7.78 14.90
N ALA A 271 19.05 -8.00 14.10
CA ALA A 271 18.02 -9.00 14.41
C ALA A 271 18.48 -10.45 14.19
N GLY A 272 19.66 -10.68 13.59
CA GLY A 272 20.16 -12.02 13.28
C GLY A 272 20.27 -12.96 14.48
N PRO A 273 20.87 -12.57 15.63
CA PRO A 273 20.88 -13.42 16.81
C PRO A 273 19.47 -13.80 17.31
N SER A 274 18.52 -12.86 17.24
CA SER A 274 17.11 -13.13 17.62
C SER A 274 16.44 -14.08 16.63
N MET A 275 16.70 -13.93 15.33
CA MET A 275 16.22 -14.87 14.30
C MET A 275 16.78 -16.28 14.51
N ALA A 276 18.08 -16.43 14.73
CA ALA A 276 18.71 -17.73 14.99
C ALA A 276 18.11 -18.41 16.23
N TRP A 277 17.91 -17.64 17.30
CA TRP A 277 17.29 -18.11 18.53
C TRP A 277 15.84 -18.57 18.30
N THR A 278 15.04 -17.77 17.58
CA THR A 278 13.64 -18.11 17.29
C THR A 278 13.53 -19.35 16.40
N LEU A 279 14.35 -19.47 15.36
CA LEU A 279 14.41 -20.66 14.51
C LEU A 279 14.78 -21.91 15.33
N GLY A 280 15.72 -21.79 16.26
CA GLY A 280 16.07 -22.88 17.18
C GLY A 280 14.87 -23.37 18.01
N ARG A 281 13.99 -22.46 18.46
CA ARG A 281 12.77 -22.83 19.20
C ARG A 281 11.65 -23.38 18.33
N LEU A 282 11.57 -22.94 17.08
CA LEU A 282 10.61 -23.47 16.11
C LEU A 282 11.02 -24.83 15.54
N ALA A 283 12.29 -25.23 15.68
CA ALA A 283 12.82 -26.48 15.15
C ALA A 283 12.08 -27.73 15.68
N ASP A 284 11.64 -27.70 16.93
CA ASP A 284 10.93 -28.82 17.58
C ASP A 284 9.42 -28.84 17.30
N ARG A 285 8.87 -27.78 16.70
CA ARG A 285 7.45 -27.72 16.32
C ARG A 285 7.21 -28.53 15.04
N LYS A 286 5.99 -28.96 14.75
CA LYS A 286 5.66 -29.60 13.47
C LYS A 286 4.56 -28.78 12.81
N PHE A 287 4.80 -28.39 11.57
CA PHE A 287 3.87 -27.61 10.76
C PHE A 287 3.50 -28.40 9.52
N LYS A 288 2.29 -28.19 9.01
CA LYS A 288 1.82 -28.86 7.80
C LYS A 288 2.31 -28.14 6.54
N PRO A 289 2.62 -28.86 5.45
CA PRO A 289 3.09 -28.25 4.21
C PRO A 289 1.98 -27.58 3.37
N ASP A 290 0.71 -27.62 3.80
CA ASP A 290 -0.45 -27.08 3.05
C ASP A 290 -0.79 -25.62 3.44
N GLY A 291 0.19 -24.88 3.96
CA GLY A 291 0.03 -23.50 4.45
C GLY A 291 0.02 -23.37 5.98
N PRO A 292 0.18 -22.14 6.50
CA PRO A 292 0.21 -21.88 7.93
C PRO A 292 -1.19 -21.92 8.55
N HIS A 293 -1.37 -22.78 9.57
CA HIS A 293 -2.60 -22.92 10.36
C HIS A 293 -2.45 -22.23 11.72
N ALA A 294 -3.47 -22.34 12.57
CA ALA A 294 -3.52 -21.68 13.88
C ALA A 294 -2.31 -22.02 14.78
N ASP A 295 -1.83 -23.27 14.74
CA ASP A 295 -0.65 -23.72 15.49
C ASP A 295 0.63 -22.98 15.08
N ALA A 296 0.82 -22.74 13.78
CA ALA A 296 1.95 -21.98 13.25
C ALA A 296 1.91 -20.52 13.73
N PHE A 297 0.77 -19.84 13.58
CA PHE A 297 0.64 -18.44 14.01
C PHE A 297 0.77 -18.26 15.53
N ILE A 298 0.26 -19.20 16.33
CA ILE A 298 0.50 -19.23 17.77
C ILE A 298 2.00 -19.38 18.07
N ALA A 299 2.67 -20.34 17.44
CA ALA A 299 4.10 -20.56 17.66
C ALA A 299 4.94 -19.34 17.24
N TYR A 300 4.59 -18.67 16.13
CA TYR A 300 5.23 -17.42 15.74
C TYR A 300 5.01 -16.33 16.78
N ALA A 301 3.78 -16.12 17.25
CA ALA A 301 3.47 -15.11 18.26
C ALA A 301 4.21 -15.36 19.58
N GLU A 302 4.21 -16.60 20.08
CA GLU A 302 4.93 -17.01 21.30
C GLU A 302 6.42 -16.71 21.17
N THR A 303 7.06 -17.29 20.17
CA THR A 303 8.51 -17.23 20.03
C THR A 303 9.01 -15.84 19.65
N LEU A 304 8.25 -15.05 18.88
CA LEU A 304 8.60 -13.66 18.60
C LEU A 304 8.56 -12.81 19.87
N ARG A 305 7.50 -12.95 20.69
CA ARG A 305 7.38 -12.19 21.95
C ARG A 305 8.51 -12.53 22.92
N GLU A 306 8.83 -13.82 23.07
CA GLU A 306 9.96 -14.24 23.90
C GLU A 306 11.30 -13.73 23.36
N ALA A 307 11.50 -13.80 22.03
CA ALA A 307 12.71 -13.29 21.38
C ALA A 307 12.86 -11.78 21.59
N TYR A 308 11.78 -11.02 21.48
CA TYR A 308 11.79 -9.60 21.82
C TYR A 308 12.08 -9.39 23.29
N ALA A 309 11.41 -10.07 24.22
CA ALA A 309 11.68 -9.92 25.65
C ALA A 309 13.16 -10.17 26.00
N GLN A 310 13.75 -11.24 25.47
CA GLN A 310 15.17 -11.53 25.64
C GLN A 310 16.05 -10.47 24.96
N ARG A 311 15.75 -10.13 23.70
CA ARG A 311 16.47 -9.12 22.92
C ARG A 311 16.48 -7.77 23.61
N LEU A 312 15.41 -7.40 24.28
CA LEU A 312 15.20 -6.13 24.95
C LEU A 312 15.89 -6.06 26.33
N GLN A 313 16.02 -7.22 27.01
CA GLN A 313 16.74 -7.34 28.29
C GLN A 313 18.25 -7.48 28.13
N THR A 314 18.71 -8.25 27.14
CA THR A 314 20.11 -8.67 26.98
C THR A 314 20.84 -7.93 25.87
N MET A 315 20.08 -7.38 24.94
CA MET A 315 20.48 -6.40 23.93
C MET A 315 19.56 -5.18 24.20
N GLY A 316 19.76 -4.01 23.61
CA GLY A 316 18.91 -2.88 24.02
C GLY A 316 17.52 -2.84 23.41
N GLU A 317 16.42 -2.84 24.19
CA GLU A 317 15.36 -1.76 24.20
C GLU A 317 13.97 -2.02 24.89
N SER A 318 13.04 -1.04 25.08
CA SER A 318 11.62 -1.12 25.55
C SER A 318 10.47 -0.57 24.59
N GLU A 319 9.18 -0.68 24.98
CA GLU A 319 7.93 -0.83 24.15
C GLU A 319 7.20 0.40 23.48
N GLY A 320 6.99 0.42 22.15
CA GLY A 320 6.14 1.42 21.42
C GLY A 320 6.38 1.49 19.89
N ARG A 321 5.64 2.32 19.12
CA ARG A 321 5.63 2.32 17.63
C ARG A 321 5.55 3.74 17.02
N ALA A 322 6.41 4.03 16.03
CA ALA A 322 6.29 5.19 15.12
C ALA A 322 6.69 4.86 13.66
N PRO A 323 6.56 5.81 12.71
CA PRO A 323 6.95 5.61 11.31
C PRO A 323 8.45 5.30 11.18
N SER A 324 8.75 4.05 10.85
CA SER A 324 10.11 3.57 10.57
C SER A 324 10.47 3.68 9.10
N SER A 325 11.76 3.74 8.81
CA SER A 325 12.23 3.95 7.45
C SER A 325 13.46 3.14 7.16
N THR A 326 13.43 2.38 6.09
CA THR A 326 14.50 1.48 5.66
C THR A 326 14.18 1.16 4.21
N THR A 327 15.20 0.87 3.41
CA THR A 327 15.00 0.23 2.11
C THR A 327 15.70 -1.12 2.14
N HIS A 328 15.03 -2.13 1.60
CA HIS A 328 15.60 -3.47 1.44
C HIS A 328 15.54 -3.90 -0.02
N LEU A 329 16.67 -4.38 -0.54
CA LEU A 329 16.75 -4.93 -1.88
C LEU A 329 17.50 -6.26 -1.89
N ASN A 330 17.13 -7.12 -2.82
CA ASN A 330 17.78 -8.38 -3.05
C ASN A 330 18.15 -8.56 -4.53
N VAL A 331 19.25 -9.26 -4.77
CA VAL A 331 19.75 -9.54 -6.11
C VAL A 331 20.18 -11.01 -6.22
N ILE A 332 19.89 -11.64 -7.36
CA ILE A 332 20.56 -12.88 -7.80
C ILE A 332 21.12 -12.64 -9.18
N ASP A 333 22.38 -13.01 -9.44
CA ASP A 333 22.96 -12.95 -10.78
C ASP A 333 22.92 -14.31 -11.52
N ARG A 334 23.45 -14.32 -12.75
CA ARG A 334 23.52 -15.51 -13.60
C ARG A 334 24.38 -16.64 -13.03
N ASP A 335 25.35 -16.31 -12.19
CA ASP A 335 26.28 -17.27 -11.59
C ASP A 335 25.76 -17.82 -10.26
N GLY A 336 24.64 -17.26 -9.77
CA GLY A 336 23.98 -17.67 -8.53
C GLY A 336 24.48 -16.92 -7.30
N ASN A 337 25.33 -15.89 -7.47
CA ASN A 337 25.65 -15.03 -6.34
C ASN A 337 24.38 -14.30 -5.90
N MET A 338 24.24 -14.10 -4.60
CA MET A 338 23.07 -13.43 -4.03
C MET A 338 23.50 -12.29 -3.12
N VAL A 339 22.70 -11.23 -3.10
CA VAL A 339 22.85 -10.13 -2.15
C VAL A 339 21.52 -9.89 -1.45
N ALA A 340 21.57 -9.74 -0.12
CA ALA A 340 20.49 -9.17 0.69
C ALA A 340 21.02 -7.88 1.34
N LEU A 341 20.57 -6.72 0.87
CA LEU A 341 21.04 -5.41 1.31
C LEU A 341 19.93 -4.69 2.06
N THR A 342 20.20 -4.34 3.33
CA THR A 342 19.33 -3.48 4.15
C THR A 342 20.07 -2.20 4.48
N GLN A 343 19.54 -1.06 4.05
CA GLN A 343 20.11 0.27 4.27
C GLN A 343 19.03 1.23 4.79
N THR A 344 19.44 2.24 5.56
CA THR A 344 18.47 3.04 6.31
C THR A 344 19.03 4.40 6.78
N LEU A 345 18.15 5.42 6.79
CA LEU A 345 18.29 6.65 7.57
C LEU A 345 17.65 6.56 8.96
N LEU A 346 17.22 5.35 9.34
CA LEU A 346 16.51 4.93 10.55
C LEU A 346 15.05 5.38 10.59
N SER A 347 14.83 6.69 10.64
CA SER A 347 13.51 7.31 10.55
C SER A 347 13.21 7.80 9.15
N VAL A 348 11.92 8.00 8.82
CA VAL A 348 11.57 8.56 7.51
C VAL A 348 12.13 9.97 7.48
N PHE A 349 12.92 10.31 6.46
CA PHE A 349 13.78 11.49 6.38
C PHE A 349 14.88 11.59 7.46
N GLY A 350 15.23 10.51 8.15
CA GLY A 350 16.23 10.46 9.21
C GLY A 350 16.08 11.57 10.24
N SER A 351 17.14 12.36 10.40
CA SER A 351 17.21 13.54 11.28
C SER A 351 16.38 14.75 10.83
N LYS A 352 15.75 14.67 9.65
CA LYS A 352 15.07 15.76 8.95
C LYS A 352 16.03 16.86 8.45
N VAL A 353 17.34 16.61 8.43
CA VAL A 353 18.35 17.59 8.00
C VAL A 353 19.01 17.16 6.71
N VAL A 354 18.85 17.97 5.66
CA VAL A 354 19.69 17.93 4.45
C VAL A 354 20.87 18.88 4.63
N LEU A 355 22.09 18.38 4.45
CA LEU A 355 23.30 19.21 4.48
C LEU A 355 23.33 20.11 3.22
N PRO A 356 23.34 21.44 3.36
CA PRO A 356 23.15 22.37 2.24
C PRO A 356 24.19 22.26 1.13
N ALA A 357 25.46 22.01 1.48
CA ALA A 357 26.52 22.00 0.49
C ALA A 357 26.62 20.67 -0.28
N THR A 358 26.29 19.55 0.37
CA THR A 358 26.46 18.21 -0.21
C THR A 358 25.14 17.56 -0.67
N GLY A 359 23.99 18.08 -0.24
CA GLY A 359 22.69 17.46 -0.51
C GLY A 359 22.44 16.17 0.25
N VAL A 360 23.31 15.83 1.20
CA VAL A 360 23.22 14.59 1.99
C VAL A 360 22.15 14.74 3.06
N LEU A 361 21.10 13.92 2.98
CA LEU A 361 20.12 13.77 4.05
C LEU A 361 20.69 12.88 5.16
N MET A 362 20.80 13.42 6.37
CA MET A 362 21.48 12.76 7.48
C MET A 362 20.55 11.83 8.27
N ASN A 363 21.10 10.68 8.66
CA ASN A 363 20.44 9.72 9.54
C ASN A 363 20.20 10.29 10.95
N ASN A 364 19.33 9.66 11.75
CA ASN A 364 19.15 9.98 13.18
C ASN A 364 19.57 8.84 14.13
N GLY A 365 20.78 8.32 13.91
CA GLY A 365 21.44 7.23 14.65
C GLY A 365 21.30 7.23 16.17
N VAL A 366 21.38 8.41 16.76
CA VAL A 366 21.41 8.59 18.21
C VAL A 366 20.10 8.14 18.87
N MET A 367 18.97 8.20 18.15
CA MET A 367 17.67 7.77 18.67
C MET A 367 17.61 6.27 19.01
N TRP A 368 18.51 5.44 18.47
CA TRP A 368 18.53 4.00 18.71
C TRP A 368 19.10 3.63 20.10
N PHE A 369 19.73 4.58 20.79
CA PHE A 369 20.23 4.35 22.16
C PHE A 369 19.14 4.62 23.20
N ASP A 370 19.20 3.87 24.31
CA ASP A 370 18.48 4.23 25.53
C ASP A 370 19.10 5.51 26.09
N PRO A 371 18.34 6.60 26.26
CA PRO A 371 18.86 7.82 26.89
C PRO A 371 19.11 7.63 28.39
N ARG A 372 18.60 6.55 29.02
CA ARG A 372 18.92 6.22 30.42
C ARG A 372 20.33 5.62 30.52
N PRO A 373 21.13 6.00 31.52
CA PRO A 373 22.46 5.46 31.72
C PRO A 373 22.44 4.04 32.31
N GLY A 374 23.54 3.30 32.13
CA GLY A 374 23.85 2.05 32.84
C GLY A 374 23.33 0.74 32.21
N GLY A 375 22.42 0.81 31.23
CA GLY A 375 21.98 -0.33 30.43
C GLY A 375 22.89 -0.69 29.24
N PRO A 376 22.72 -1.88 28.63
CA PRO A 376 23.59 -2.40 27.56
C PRO A 376 23.56 -1.58 26.26
N ASN A 377 22.48 -0.84 26.02
CA ASN A 377 22.31 0.05 24.85
C ASN A 377 22.18 1.51 25.26
N SER A 378 22.73 1.87 26.43
CA SER A 378 22.74 3.27 26.87
C SER A 378 23.57 4.12 25.92
N LEU A 379 23.07 5.32 25.68
CA LEU A 379 23.74 6.36 24.95
C LEU A 379 25.17 6.60 25.46
N GLY A 380 26.08 6.91 24.55
CA GLY A 380 27.44 7.26 24.89
C GLY A 380 28.33 7.43 23.66
N PRO A 381 29.56 7.94 23.85
CA PRO A 381 30.45 8.26 22.75
C PRO A 381 31.02 7.01 22.08
N ALA A 382 31.16 7.04 20.75
CA ALA A 382 31.77 5.97 19.94
C ALA A 382 31.16 4.56 20.13
N LYS A 383 29.85 4.48 20.41
CA LYS A 383 29.12 3.24 20.62
C LYS A 383 28.35 2.83 19.37
N ARG A 384 28.04 1.53 19.26
CA ARG A 384 27.11 0.99 18.27
C ARG A 384 25.76 0.70 18.96
N PRO A 385 24.63 1.18 18.42
CA PRO A 385 23.32 0.89 18.97
C PRO A 385 22.74 -0.45 18.48
N LEU A 386 21.67 -0.93 19.12
CA LEU A 386 20.86 -2.03 18.60
C LEU A 386 20.10 -1.63 17.32
N THR A 387 20.02 -2.53 16.35
CA THR A 387 19.32 -2.33 15.08
C THR A 387 18.27 -3.43 14.83
N ASN A 388 17.19 -3.13 14.10
CA ASN A 388 16.15 -4.12 13.76
C ASN A 388 16.36 -4.79 12.39
N MET A 389 17.47 -4.52 11.72
CA MET A 389 17.74 -5.04 10.39
C MET A 389 17.92 -6.56 10.42
N CYS A 390 17.24 -7.26 9.51
CA CYS A 390 17.24 -8.72 9.40
C CYS A 390 17.37 -9.18 7.93
N PRO A 391 18.49 -8.86 7.24
CA PRO A 391 18.78 -9.50 5.95
C PRO A 391 19.08 -10.99 6.16
N VAL A 392 18.54 -11.83 5.28
CA VAL A 392 18.65 -13.29 5.35
C VAL A 392 19.04 -13.85 3.99
N ILE A 393 19.99 -14.79 3.98
CA ILE A 393 20.23 -15.68 2.83
C ILE A 393 20.06 -17.12 3.27
N ALA A 394 19.22 -17.87 2.55
CA ALA A 394 18.98 -19.29 2.78
C ALA A 394 19.63 -20.13 1.68
N ARG A 395 20.25 -21.24 2.08
CA ARG A 395 20.78 -22.28 1.20
C ARG A 395 20.12 -23.62 1.56
N ARG A 396 19.95 -24.51 0.59
CA ARG A 396 19.41 -25.86 0.80
C ARG A 396 20.22 -26.88 0.02
N GLY A 397 20.70 -27.92 0.69
CA GLY A 397 21.56 -28.95 0.06
C GLY A 397 22.83 -28.37 -0.58
N GLY A 398 23.45 -27.37 0.07
CA GLY A 398 24.65 -26.71 -0.44
C GLY A 398 24.44 -25.80 -1.66
N LYS A 399 23.18 -25.53 -2.06
CA LYS A 399 22.84 -24.64 -3.17
C LYS A 399 22.12 -23.39 -2.67
N PRO A 400 22.28 -22.24 -3.35
CA PRO A 400 21.56 -21.03 -2.97
C PRO A 400 20.07 -21.17 -3.25
N TRP A 401 19.25 -20.70 -2.31
CA TRP A 401 17.80 -20.86 -2.40
C TRP A 401 17.06 -19.52 -2.41
N PHE A 402 17.10 -18.70 -1.37
CA PHE A 402 16.47 -17.38 -1.40
C PHE A 402 17.22 -16.35 -0.57
N ALA A 403 17.05 -15.08 -0.93
CA ALA A 403 17.48 -13.94 -0.15
C ALA A 403 16.24 -13.08 0.15
N ILE A 404 16.10 -12.64 1.39
CA ILE A 404 14.93 -11.89 1.87
C ILE A 404 15.32 -10.88 2.95
N GLY A 405 14.55 -9.82 3.01
CA GLY A 405 14.53 -8.87 4.11
C GLY A 405 13.37 -7.90 3.93
N ALA A 406 13.30 -6.86 4.77
CA ALA A 406 12.20 -5.91 4.73
C ALA A 406 12.61 -4.53 5.26
N SER A 407 11.78 -3.52 4.99
CA SER A 407 11.73 -2.29 5.79
C SER A 407 10.55 -2.31 6.75
N GLY A 408 10.57 -1.53 7.83
CA GLY A 408 9.45 -1.52 8.79
C GLY A 408 9.84 -1.52 10.27
N GLY A 409 11.08 -1.13 10.61
CA GLY A 409 11.53 -1.06 12.00
C GLY A 409 11.43 -2.42 12.67
N ARG A 410 10.78 -2.48 13.85
CA ARG A 410 10.61 -3.75 14.57
C ARG A 410 9.82 -4.80 13.77
N LYS A 411 8.92 -4.39 12.88
CA LYS A 411 8.12 -5.32 12.08
C LYS A 411 8.94 -6.12 11.07
N ILE A 412 10.19 -5.71 10.79
CA ILE A 412 11.10 -6.41 9.86
C ILE A 412 11.28 -7.86 10.29
N PHE A 413 11.64 -8.09 11.56
CA PHE A 413 11.96 -9.43 12.04
C PHE A 413 10.74 -10.38 11.99
N PRO A 414 9.55 -10.04 12.53
CA PRO A 414 8.35 -10.87 12.37
C PRO A 414 7.99 -11.17 10.91
N ALA A 415 8.08 -10.17 10.02
CA ALA A 415 7.71 -10.34 8.63
C ALA A 415 8.67 -11.30 7.91
N VAL A 416 9.97 -11.11 8.11
CA VAL A 416 11.01 -11.96 7.51
C VAL A 416 10.95 -13.38 8.07
N LEU A 417 10.74 -13.55 9.38
CA LEU A 417 10.57 -14.86 10.00
C LEU A 417 9.39 -15.62 9.39
N GLN A 418 8.21 -14.99 9.34
CA GLN A 418 7.01 -15.62 8.81
C GLN A 418 7.18 -16.00 7.34
N ILE A 419 7.68 -15.10 6.49
CA ILE A 419 7.85 -15.40 5.06
C ILE A 419 8.90 -16.49 4.85
N ALA A 420 10.01 -16.48 5.60
CA ALA A 420 10.99 -17.56 5.55
C ALA A 420 10.36 -18.90 5.97
N SER A 421 9.54 -18.91 7.02
CA SER A 421 8.80 -20.11 7.45
C SER A 421 7.76 -20.54 6.41
N PHE A 422 7.04 -19.62 5.75
CA PHE A 422 6.12 -19.96 4.65
C PHE A 422 6.82 -20.68 3.50
N LEU A 423 8.06 -20.28 3.18
CA LEU A 423 8.87 -20.95 2.16
C LEU A 423 9.44 -22.30 2.65
N ILE A 424 9.88 -22.37 3.91
CA ILE A 424 10.59 -23.54 4.47
C ILE A 424 9.63 -24.61 4.99
N ASP A 425 8.70 -24.22 5.86
CA ASP A 425 7.82 -25.11 6.60
C ASP A 425 6.56 -25.48 5.82
N HIS A 426 6.10 -24.56 4.98
CA HIS A 426 4.83 -24.67 4.26
C HIS A 426 5.01 -24.85 2.75
N GLU A 427 6.25 -25.00 2.28
CA GLU A 427 6.61 -25.25 0.88
C GLU A 427 5.92 -24.29 -0.13
N MET A 428 5.59 -23.07 0.32
CA MET A 428 4.84 -22.12 -0.49
C MET A 428 5.73 -21.57 -1.62
N SER A 429 5.10 -21.21 -2.74
CA SER A 429 5.78 -20.43 -3.77
C SER A 429 6.15 -19.03 -3.23
N LEU A 430 7.14 -18.38 -3.84
CA LEU A 430 7.51 -17.01 -3.45
C LEU A 430 6.32 -16.04 -3.56
N GLU A 431 5.49 -16.23 -4.58
CA GLU A 431 4.31 -15.42 -4.78
C GLU A 431 3.28 -15.66 -3.67
N ASP A 432 2.95 -16.92 -3.36
CA ASP A 432 1.98 -17.23 -2.31
C ASP A 432 2.46 -16.76 -0.94
N ALA A 433 3.73 -16.95 -0.62
CA ALA A 433 4.32 -16.53 0.65
C ALA A 433 4.21 -15.01 0.88
N PHE A 434 4.34 -14.19 -0.17
CA PHE A 434 4.18 -12.73 -0.07
C PHE A 434 2.73 -12.28 0.05
N HIS A 435 1.77 -13.06 -0.47
CA HIS A 435 0.35 -12.75 -0.35
C HIS A 435 -0.31 -13.32 0.90
N GLN A 436 0.35 -14.26 1.57
CA GLN A 436 -0.12 -14.84 2.81
C GLN A 436 -0.28 -13.75 3.89
N PRO A 437 -1.46 -13.62 4.52
CA PRO A 437 -1.67 -12.73 5.65
C PRO A 437 -0.71 -13.03 6.80
N ARG A 438 -0.28 -12.00 7.52
CA ARG A 438 0.76 -12.08 8.57
C ARG A 438 0.23 -11.57 9.90
N ILE A 439 0.96 -11.87 10.97
CA ILE A 439 0.81 -11.19 12.26
C ILE A 439 2.00 -10.28 12.53
N ASP A 440 1.84 -9.31 13.43
CA ASP A 440 2.92 -8.54 14.01
C ASP A 440 2.96 -8.71 15.53
N ALA A 441 3.95 -9.45 16.00
CA ALA A 441 4.23 -9.68 17.41
C ALA A 441 5.47 -8.91 17.90
N SER A 442 5.86 -7.83 17.21
CA SER A 442 7.04 -7.03 17.57
C SER A 442 6.80 -5.91 18.59
N GLY A 443 5.57 -5.71 19.06
CA GLY A 443 5.24 -4.60 19.96
C GLY A 443 4.39 -5.01 21.17
N GLY A 444 4.75 -4.49 22.34
CA GLY A 444 3.95 -4.38 23.58
C GLY A 444 3.09 -5.58 23.97
N GLU A 445 2.02 -5.30 24.72
CA GLU A 445 1.10 -6.34 25.22
C GLU A 445 0.28 -7.03 24.12
N ARG A 446 0.10 -6.41 22.93
CA ARG A 446 -0.87 -6.84 21.90
C ARG A 446 -0.23 -7.31 20.59
N VAL A 447 -0.78 -8.40 20.02
CA VAL A 447 -0.43 -8.91 18.69
C VAL A 447 -1.30 -8.24 17.62
N GLY A 448 -0.67 -7.63 16.62
CA GLY A 448 -1.36 -7.13 15.44
C GLY A 448 -1.73 -8.27 14.51
N VAL A 449 -2.99 -8.37 14.11
CA VAL A 449 -3.52 -9.48 13.31
C VAL A 449 -4.11 -8.95 12.02
N ASP A 450 -3.64 -9.47 10.88
CA ASP A 450 -4.20 -9.15 9.58
C ASP A 450 -5.66 -9.63 9.50
N PRO A 451 -6.65 -8.74 9.26
CA PRO A 451 -8.06 -9.11 9.22
C PRO A 451 -8.38 -10.22 8.20
N ARG A 452 -7.55 -10.36 7.16
CA ARG A 452 -7.67 -11.38 6.11
C ARG A 452 -7.31 -12.79 6.59
N LEU A 453 -6.71 -12.95 7.77
CA LEU A 453 -6.50 -14.27 8.36
C LEU A 453 -7.84 -14.98 8.60
N PRO A 454 -7.92 -16.32 8.37
CA PRO A 454 -9.10 -17.11 8.69
C PRO A 454 -9.57 -16.92 10.13
N GLN A 455 -10.90 -16.96 10.35
CA GLN A 455 -11.48 -16.74 11.68
C GLN A 455 -10.96 -17.71 12.74
N GLU A 456 -10.72 -18.97 12.37
CA GLU A 456 -10.12 -19.98 13.25
C GLU A 456 -8.76 -19.52 13.82
N ILE A 457 -7.89 -18.98 12.97
CA ILE A 457 -6.56 -18.48 13.36
C ILE A 457 -6.71 -17.26 14.26
N LYS A 458 -7.62 -16.33 13.91
CA LYS A 458 -7.89 -15.13 14.70
C LYS A 458 -8.41 -15.47 16.11
N SER A 459 -9.35 -16.41 16.22
CA SER A 459 -9.87 -16.90 17.49
C SER A 459 -8.78 -17.54 18.34
N ALA A 460 -7.99 -18.46 17.76
CA ALA A 460 -6.92 -19.16 18.47
C ALA A 460 -5.82 -18.20 18.98
N LEU A 461 -5.50 -17.14 18.22
CA LEU A 461 -4.59 -16.08 18.68
C LEU A 461 -5.20 -15.28 19.84
N SER A 462 -6.48 -14.92 19.76
CA SER A 462 -7.16 -14.12 20.79
C SER A 462 -7.36 -14.85 22.12
N GLU A 463 -7.41 -16.19 22.10
CA GLU A 463 -7.46 -17.01 23.32
C GLU A 463 -6.15 -16.97 24.11
N LYS A 464 -5.01 -16.77 23.43
CA LYS A 464 -3.67 -16.77 24.05
C LYS A 464 -3.09 -15.38 24.26
N PHE A 465 -3.42 -14.42 23.41
CA PHE A 465 -2.82 -13.10 23.40
C PHE A 465 -3.88 -12.00 23.31
N PRO A 466 -3.65 -10.85 23.95
CA PRO A 466 -4.34 -9.63 23.55
C PRO A 466 -4.06 -9.35 22.06
N VAL A 467 -5.10 -9.17 21.25
CA VAL A 467 -4.97 -8.92 19.80
C VAL A 467 -5.59 -7.58 19.39
N HIS A 468 -5.18 -7.04 18.24
CA HIS A 468 -5.86 -5.94 17.56
C HIS A 468 -5.80 -6.11 16.04
N PRO A 469 -6.80 -5.61 15.29
CA PRO A 469 -6.74 -5.61 13.84
C PRO A 469 -5.60 -4.69 13.36
N ALA A 470 -4.83 -5.16 12.38
CA ALA A 470 -3.77 -4.40 11.75
C ALA A 470 -3.88 -4.64 10.24
N GLU A 471 -4.16 -3.60 9.45
CA GLU A 471 -4.41 -3.77 8.02
C GLU A 471 -3.13 -3.75 7.19
N LEU A 472 -3.10 -4.56 6.13
CA LEU A 472 -2.09 -4.42 5.08
C LEU A 472 -2.45 -3.21 4.20
N ALA A 473 -1.91 -2.04 4.57
CA ALA A 473 -2.07 -0.79 3.86
C ALA A 473 -0.71 -0.18 3.49
N VAL A 474 -0.71 0.75 2.52
CA VAL A 474 0.50 1.52 2.15
C VAL A 474 0.97 2.39 3.32
N TYR A 475 0.02 2.94 4.08
CA TYR A 475 0.28 3.70 5.29
C TYR A 475 -0.92 3.58 6.25
N PRO A 476 -0.71 3.23 7.54
CA PRO A 476 0.56 2.81 8.13
C PRO A 476 0.99 1.41 7.65
N ALA A 477 2.30 1.20 7.48
CA ALA A 477 2.84 -0.11 7.11
C ALA A 477 2.82 -1.06 8.32
N SER A 478 1.76 -1.84 8.47
CA SER A 478 1.52 -2.68 9.65
C SER A 478 2.29 -4.00 9.67
N PHE A 479 2.76 -4.49 8.52
CA PHE A 479 3.44 -5.79 8.38
C PHE A 479 4.78 -5.70 7.66
N ALA A 480 5.50 -4.59 7.85
CA ALA A 480 6.74 -4.30 7.11
C ALA A 480 6.53 -4.24 5.58
N CYS A 481 7.57 -3.90 4.83
CA CYS A 481 7.58 -3.92 3.37
C CYS A 481 8.69 -4.87 2.89
N PRO A 482 8.43 -6.19 2.83
CA PRO A 482 9.41 -7.17 2.40
C PRO A 482 9.77 -7.07 0.91
N SER A 483 10.97 -7.53 0.57
CA SER A 483 11.34 -7.93 -0.79
C SER A 483 12.19 -9.19 -0.71
N ALA A 484 12.15 -10.00 -1.77
CA ALA A 484 12.87 -11.26 -1.81
C ALA A 484 13.17 -11.68 -3.24
N VAL A 485 14.19 -12.51 -3.37
CA VAL A 485 14.54 -13.22 -4.59
C VAL A 485 14.72 -14.70 -4.26
N LEU A 486 14.29 -15.58 -5.16
CA LEU A 486 14.37 -17.02 -4.98
C LEU A 486 15.00 -17.65 -6.23
N ASN A 487 15.92 -18.58 -6.03
CA ASN A 487 16.56 -19.39 -7.06
C ASN A 487 15.99 -20.81 -7.02
N ASP A 488 15.31 -21.22 -8.08
CA ASP A 488 14.95 -22.60 -8.29
C ASP A 488 16.10 -23.34 -8.96
N SER A 489 16.88 -24.05 -8.14
CA SER A 489 18.03 -24.81 -8.61
C SER A 489 17.68 -26.00 -9.54
N THR A 490 16.42 -26.39 -9.62
CA THR A 490 15.94 -27.48 -10.48
C THR A 490 15.73 -27.00 -11.90
N THR A 491 15.06 -25.86 -12.06
CA THR A 491 14.71 -25.27 -13.37
C THR A 491 15.73 -24.24 -13.87
N GLY A 492 16.58 -23.72 -12.98
CA GLY A 492 17.47 -22.58 -13.24
C GLY A 492 16.73 -21.23 -13.33
N GLU A 493 15.43 -21.20 -13.00
CA GLU A 493 14.66 -19.96 -12.93
C GLU A 493 14.91 -19.22 -11.61
N ARG A 494 14.90 -17.90 -11.71
CA ARG A 494 14.98 -16.99 -10.56
C ARG A 494 13.71 -16.16 -10.50
N PHE A 495 13.22 -15.96 -9.30
CA PHE A 495 11.99 -15.27 -8.98
C PHE A 495 12.31 -14.04 -8.13
N GLY A 496 11.54 -12.98 -8.32
CA GLY A 496 11.71 -11.72 -7.59
C GLY A 496 10.36 -11.17 -7.18
N MET A 497 10.25 -10.73 -5.93
CA MET A 497 9.02 -10.19 -5.37
C MET A 497 9.33 -9.01 -4.44
N SER A 498 8.47 -7.99 -4.48
CA SER A 498 8.47 -6.89 -3.50
C SER A 498 7.05 -6.68 -2.98
N ASP A 499 6.91 -6.03 -1.83
CA ASP A 499 5.65 -5.85 -1.12
C ASP A 499 4.50 -5.28 -1.99
N VAL A 500 3.27 -5.56 -1.58
CA VAL A 500 2.07 -5.32 -2.38
C VAL A 500 1.67 -3.84 -2.33
N MET A 501 1.63 -3.19 -3.50
CA MET A 501 1.02 -1.87 -3.69
C MET A 501 -0.37 -2.06 -4.28
N SER A 502 -1.38 -1.41 -3.73
CA SER A 502 -2.73 -1.52 -4.29
C SER A 502 -3.56 -0.25 -4.17
N PRO A 503 -4.02 0.23 -5.34
CA PRO A 503 -5.42 0.57 -5.52
C PRO A 503 -6.12 -0.41 -6.48
N TRP A 504 -7.41 -0.63 -6.24
CA TRP A 504 -8.27 -1.59 -6.96
C TRP A 504 -8.67 -1.10 -8.35
N SER A 505 -8.79 -2.03 -9.30
CA SER A 505 -9.44 -1.82 -10.60
C SER A 505 -10.46 -2.93 -10.87
N LEU A 506 -11.48 -2.65 -11.67
CA LEU A 506 -12.55 -3.61 -12.04
C LEU A 506 -11.99 -4.88 -12.71
N VAL A 507 -10.93 -4.75 -13.52
CA VAL A 507 -10.24 -5.89 -14.12
C VAL A 507 -9.57 -6.76 -13.04
N ALA A 508 -8.95 -6.13 -12.04
CA ALA A 508 -8.28 -6.84 -10.95
C ALA A 508 -9.23 -7.53 -9.95
N SER A 509 -10.55 -7.32 -10.06
CA SER A 509 -11.54 -8.02 -9.23
C SER A 509 -11.74 -9.48 -9.70
N VAL A 510 -11.57 -9.75 -11.00
CA VAL A 510 -11.84 -11.06 -11.62
C VAL A 510 -10.60 -11.71 -12.27
N GLN A 511 -9.64 -10.94 -12.78
CA GLN A 511 -8.47 -11.49 -13.49
C GLN A 511 -7.65 -12.41 -12.56
N GLY A 512 -7.57 -13.70 -12.92
CA GLY A 512 -6.91 -14.73 -12.12
C GLY A 512 -7.62 -15.11 -10.82
N ARG A 513 -8.87 -14.68 -10.62
CA ARG A 513 -9.67 -14.96 -9.40
C ARG A 513 -11.08 -15.46 -9.65
N SER A 514 -11.57 -15.35 -10.87
CA SER A 514 -12.87 -15.88 -11.26
C SER A 514 -12.69 -16.96 -12.32
N GLU A 515 -13.45 -18.04 -12.18
CA GLU A 515 -13.57 -19.09 -13.21
C GLU A 515 -14.69 -18.77 -14.20
N ALA A 516 -15.59 -17.83 -13.87
CA ALA A 516 -16.75 -17.50 -14.69
C ALA A 516 -16.47 -16.39 -15.72
N ILE A 517 -15.56 -15.46 -15.42
CA ILE A 517 -15.25 -14.31 -16.29
C ILE A 517 -13.78 -13.93 -16.24
N ARG A 518 -13.25 -13.48 -17.38
CA ARG A 518 -11.90 -12.92 -17.52
C ARG A 518 -11.89 -11.84 -18.59
N PHE A 519 -11.00 -10.86 -18.45
CA PHE A 519 -10.75 -9.88 -19.50
C PHE A 519 -9.71 -10.44 -20.47
N THR A 520 -10.08 -10.51 -21.75
CA THR A 520 -9.26 -11.07 -22.82
C THR A 520 -8.84 -10.04 -23.86
N ALA A 521 -9.40 -8.83 -23.82
CA ALA A 521 -9.04 -7.70 -24.66
C ALA A 521 -9.60 -6.40 -24.06
N GLY A 522 -9.05 -5.26 -24.47
CA GLY A 522 -9.57 -3.93 -24.14
C GLY A 522 -9.58 -2.98 -25.33
N ALA A 523 -10.28 -1.85 -25.22
CA ALA A 523 -10.21 -0.75 -26.17
C ALA A 523 -10.34 0.58 -25.41
N THR A 524 -9.59 1.60 -25.82
CA THR A 524 -9.61 2.92 -25.18
C THR A 524 -9.26 4.00 -26.18
N ARG A 525 -9.74 5.23 -25.94
CA ARG A 525 -9.36 6.41 -26.73
C ARG A 525 -7.95 6.94 -26.40
N THR A 526 -7.38 6.48 -25.29
CA THR A 526 -6.08 6.90 -24.77
C THR A 526 -5.19 5.67 -24.53
N PRO A 527 -4.82 4.91 -25.57
CA PRO A 527 -4.05 3.66 -25.44
C PRO A 527 -2.73 3.85 -24.68
N GLU A 528 -2.10 5.02 -24.81
CA GLU A 528 -0.89 5.41 -24.09
C GLU A 528 -1.05 5.38 -22.56
N LYS A 529 -2.27 5.57 -22.04
CA LYS A 529 -2.58 5.52 -20.61
C LYS A 529 -2.91 4.11 -20.11
N ALA A 530 -3.21 3.17 -21.01
CA ALA A 530 -3.73 1.85 -20.67
C ALA A 530 -2.82 0.67 -21.07
N GLY A 531 -1.83 0.88 -21.95
CA GLY A 531 -0.97 -0.18 -22.48
C GLY A 531 -0.28 -0.98 -21.39
N ALA A 532 0.45 -0.31 -20.49
CA ALA A 532 1.15 -0.98 -19.39
C ALA A 532 0.20 -1.77 -18.47
N PHE A 533 -1.02 -1.28 -18.24
CA PHE A 533 -2.03 -1.98 -17.45
C PHE A 533 -2.52 -3.25 -18.15
N ALA A 534 -2.79 -3.16 -19.45
CA ALA A 534 -3.26 -4.28 -20.27
C ALA A 534 -2.19 -5.38 -20.39
N ASP A 535 -0.93 -4.99 -20.62
CA ASP A 535 0.21 -5.90 -20.65
C ASP A 535 0.38 -6.63 -19.30
N ALA A 536 0.30 -5.90 -18.18
CA ALA A 536 0.41 -6.47 -16.84
C ALA A 536 -0.70 -7.48 -16.51
N HIS A 537 -1.88 -7.35 -17.12
CA HIS A 537 -3.04 -8.23 -16.91
C HIS A 537 -3.25 -9.25 -18.03
N GLY A 538 -2.36 -9.28 -19.02
CA GLY A 538 -2.28 -10.31 -20.05
C GLY A 538 -3.36 -10.23 -21.11
N PHE A 539 -3.78 -9.03 -21.54
CA PHE A 539 -4.71 -8.88 -22.65
C PHE A 539 -4.32 -7.75 -23.62
N PRO A 540 -4.57 -7.90 -24.93
CA PRO A 540 -4.27 -6.88 -25.93
C PRO A 540 -5.26 -5.71 -25.91
N LEU A 541 -4.80 -4.54 -26.36
CA LEU A 541 -5.65 -3.39 -26.67
C LEU A 541 -5.96 -3.34 -28.17
N HIS A 542 -7.24 -3.24 -28.52
CA HIS A 542 -7.72 -2.98 -29.86
C HIS A 542 -7.73 -1.48 -30.15
N GLU A 543 -7.47 -1.11 -31.40
CA GLU A 543 -7.41 0.30 -31.85
C GLU A 543 -8.75 1.03 -31.71
N SER A 544 -9.88 0.31 -31.71
CA SER A 544 -11.21 0.90 -31.56
C SER A 544 -12.21 -0.07 -30.93
N TYR A 545 -13.32 0.49 -30.44
CA TYR A 545 -14.42 -0.29 -29.88
C TYR A 545 -15.10 -1.17 -30.95
N GLU A 546 -15.22 -0.69 -32.19
CA GLU A 546 -15.78 -1.44 -33.31
C GLU A 546 -14.92 -2.65 -33.65
N LYS A 547 -13.58 -2.49 -33.65
CA LYS A 547 -12.65 -3.60 -33.84
C LYS A 547 -12.72 -4.62 -32.71
N LEU A 548 -12.93 -4.17 -31.47
CA LEU A 548 -13.16 -5.06 -30.33
C LEU A 548 -14.46 -5.86 -30.49
N LEU A 549 -15.55 -5.21 -30.91
CA LEU A 549 -16.84 -5.87 -31.14
C LEU A 549 -16.81 -6.87 -32.30
N ALA A 550 -16.03 -6.60 -33.34
CA ALA A 550 -15.86 -7.49 -34.48
C ALA A 550 -15.06 -8.76 -34.16
N ALA A 551 -14.31 -8.78 -33.05
CA ALA A 551 -13.48 -9.91 -32.68
C ALA A 551 -14.34 -11.13 -32.29
N PRO A 552 -14.15 -12.30 -32.93
CA PRO A 552 -14.96 -13.49 -32.67
C PRO A 552 -14.69 -14.10 -31.29
N ALA A 553 -13.50 -13.86 -30.71
CA ALA A 553 -13.08 -14.39 -29.42
C ALA A 553 -13.64 -13.64 -28.19
N ILE A 554 -14.45 -12.59 -28.41
CA ILE A 554 -15.04 -11.79 -27.33
C ILE A 554 -16.49 -12.22 -27.13
N ASP A 555 -16.84 -12.69 -25.93
CA ASP A 555 -18.21 -13.12 -25.61
C ASP A 555 -19.06 -11.97 -25.04
N ALA A 556 -18.42 -11.08 -24.29
CA ALA A 556 -19.05 -9.98 -23.59
C ALA A 556 -18.16 -8.73 -23.58
N VAL A 557 -18.77 -7.57 -23.39
CA VAL A 557 -18.08 -6.29 -23.19
C VAL A 557 -18.47 -5.66 -21.86
N VAL A 558 -17.50 -4.99 -21.24
CA VAL A 558 -17.67 -4.20 -20.02
C VAL A 558 -17.43 -2.74 -20.38
N LEU A 559 -18.42 -1.88 -20.17
CA LEU A 559 -18.38 -0.47 -20.55
C LEU A 559 -18.15 0.40 -19.31
N ALA A 560 -17.03 1.12 -19.29
CA ALA A 560 -16.65 2.09 -18.26
C ALA A 560 -16.29 3.45 -18.91
N THR A 561 -17.16 3.89 -19.81
CA THR A 561 -16.99 5.09 -20.63
C THR A 561 -17.82 6.24 -20.04
N PRO A 562 -17.72 7.48 -20.57
CA PRO A 562 -18.66 8.54 -20.20
C PRO A 562 -20.12 8.12 -20.44
N HIS A 563 -21.03 8.55 -19.56
CA HIS A 563 -22.41 8.05 -19.49
C HIS A 563 -23.18 8.31 -20.79
N THR A 564 -22.90 9.43 -21.46
CA THR A 564 -23.53 9.77 -22.76
C THR A 564 -23.22 8.77 -23.87
N LEU A 565 -22.14 7.99 -23.74
CA LEU A 565 -21.74 7.00 -24.73
C LEU A 565 -22.37 5.62 -24.49
N HIS A 566 -22.82 5.33 -23.26
CA HIS A 566 -23.25 4.00 -22.85
C HIS A 566 -24.36 3.44 -23.74
N ALA A 567 -25.46 4.17 -23.97
CA ALA A 567 -26.60 3.65 -24.72
C ALA A 567 -26.23 3.23 -26.16
N ALA A 568 -25.50 4.08 -26.88
CA ALA A 568 -25.04 3.79 -28.23
C ALA A 568 -24.08 2.58 -28.26
N GLN A 569 -23.19 2.48 -27.27
CA GLN A 569 -22.26 1.36 -27.15
C GLN A 569 -22.97 0.05 -26.80
N ILE A 570 -23.94 0.07 -25.88
CA ILE A 570 -24.78 -1.08 -25.54
C ILE A 570 -25.51 -1.57 -26.79
N VAL A 571 -26.14 -0.67 -27.56
CA VAL A 571 -26.83 -1.02 -28.81
C VAL A 571 -25.86 -1.63 -29.84
N ALA A 572 -24.65 -1.07 -29.98
CA ALA A 572 -23.64 -1.59 -30.90
C ALA A 572 -23.18 -3.00 -30.49
N ALA A 573 -22.91 -3.23 -29.21
CA ALA A 573 -22.56 -4.54 -28.68
C ALA A 573 -23.68 -5.57 -28.87
N ALA A 574 -24.93 -5.17 -28.61
CA ALA A 574 -26.09 -6.02 -28.82
C ALA A 574 -26.23 -6.46 -30.29
N LYS A 575 -26.08 -5.52 -31.25
CA LYS A 575 -26.07 -5.83 -32.69
C LYS A 575 -24.91 -6.75 -33.09
N ALA A 576 -23.76 -6.61 -32.44
CA ALA A 576 -22.61 -7.50 -32.58
C ALA A 576 -22.77 -8.84 -31.83
N ARG A 577 -23.94 -9.08 -31.21
CA ARG A 577 -24.28 -10.27 -30.40
C ARG A 577 -23.31 -10.51 -29.24
N LYS A 578 -22.83 -9.45 -28.60
CA LYS A 578 -22.00 -9.51 -27.40
C LYS A 578 -22.84 -9.22 -26.16
N HIS A 579 -22.66 -9.98 -25.08
CA HIS A 579 -23.28 -9.65 -23.79
C HIS A 579 -22.67 -8.35 -23.25
N VAL A 580 -23.42 -7.60 -22.44
CA VAL A 580 -23.02 -6.26 -22.03
C VAL A 580 -23.13 -6.10 -20.51
N PHE A 581 -22.03 -5.66 -19.91
CA PHE A 581 -22.01 -5.08 -18.58
C PHE A 581 -21.73 -3.58 -18.74
N ALA A 582 -22.54 -2.71 -18.15
CA ALA A 582 -22.33 -1.28 -18.24
C ALA A 582 -22.21 -0.65 -16.85
N GLU A 583 -21.20 0.20 -16.69
CA GLU A 583 -21.10 1.08 -15.52
C GLU A 583 -22.33 1.97 -15.39
N LYS A 584 -22.66 2.29 -14.15
CA LYS A 584 -23.82 3.13 -13.82
C LYS A 584 -23.48 4.62 -13.87
N PRO A 585 -24.46 5.49 -14.18
CA PRO A 585 -25.71 5.15 -14.86
C PRO A 585 -25.44 4.70 -16.30
N PHE A 586 -26.17 3.67 -16.74
CA PHE A 586 -26.01 3.14 -18.10
C PHE A 586 -26.76 3.95 -19.17
N ALA A 587 -27.61 4.88 -18.75
CA ALA A 587 -28.28 5.88 -19.57
C ALA A 587 -28.66 7.09 -18.72
N LEU A 588 -28.72 8.26 -19.34
CA LEU A 588 -29.13 9.52 -18.68
C LEU A 588 -30.58 9.90 -19.00
N SER A 589 -31.23 9.18 -19.91
CA SER A 589 -32.63 9.40 -20.31
C SER A 589 -33.40 8.08 -20.39
N LEU A 590 -34.70 8.11 -20.12
CA LEU A 590 -35.56 6.93 -20.22
C LEU A 590 -35.68 6.39 -21.65
N PRO A 591 -35.77 7.23 -22.71
CA PRO A 591 -35.72 6.73 -24.09
C PRO A 591 -34.45 5.95 -24.39
N ASP A 592 -33.28 6.43 -23.97
CA ASP A 592 -32.00 5.75 -24.19
C ASP A 592 -31.91 4.44 -23.40
N ALA A 593 -32.37 4.44 -22.15
CA ALA A 593 -32.44 3.24 -21.32
C ALA A 593 -33.31 2.15 -21.97
N LYS A 594 -34.52 2.53 -22.42
CA LYS A 594 -35.44 1.64 -23.13
C LYS A 594 -34.85 1.14 -24.43
N ALA A 595 -34.18 2.00 -25.20
CA ALA A 595 -33.54 1.61 -26.45
C ALA A 595 -32.39 0.60 -26.22
N ALA A 596 -31.55 0.83 -25.21
CA ALA A 596 -30.44 -0.06 -24.86
C ALA A 596 -30.92 -1.44 -24.43
N VAL A 597 -31.89 -1.51 -23.52
CA VAL A 597 -32.47 -2.77 -23.04
C VAL A 597 -33.22 -3.50 -24.16
N ARG A 598 -34.01 -2.78 -24.96
CA ARG A 598 -34.72 -3.34 -26.12
C ARG A 598 -33.75 -3.94 -27.12
N ALA A 599 -32.66 -3.25 -27.45
CA ALA A 599 -31.65 -3.75 -28.38
C ALA A 599 -31.02 -5.07 -27.86
N CYS A 600 -30.71 -5.15 -26.56
CA CYS A 600 -30.21 -6.38 -25.94
C CYS A 600 -31.24 -7.52 -26.01
N ALA A 601 -32.51 -7.23 -25.70
CA ALA A 601 -33.58 -8.21 -25.77
C ALA A 601 -33.82 -8.74 -27.20
N GLU A 602 -33.89 -7.86 -28.19
CA GLU A 602 -34.07 -8.21 -29.61
C GLU A 602 -32.92 -9.08 -30.14
N ASN A 603 -31.69 -8.82 -29.68
CA ASN A 603 -30.51 -9.59 -30.05
C ASN A 603 -30.24 -10.79 -29.12
N LYS A 604 -31.10 -11.03 -28.13
CA LYS A 604 -31.01 -12.14 -27.15
C LYS A 604 -29.67 -12.16 -26.39
N VAL A 605 -29.17 -10.98 -26.01
CA VAL A 605 -27.98 -10.83 -25.18
C VAL A 605 -28.33 -10.31 -23.79
N THR A 606 -27.50 -10.67 -22.81
CA THR A 606 -27.66 -10.24 -21.42
C THR A 606 -27.10 -8.83 -21.25
N LEU A 607 -27.87 -7.94 -20.63
CA LEU A 607 -27.41 -6.64 -20.15
C LEU A 607 -27.41 -6.66 -18.61
N ALA A 608 -26.28 -6.30 -18.01
CA ALA A 608 -26.14 -6.03 -16.58
C ALA A 608 -25.63 -4.60 -16.35
N ILE A 609 -26.04 -4.01 -15.23
CA ILE A 609 -25.63 -2.66 -14.82
C ILE A 609 -24.82 -2.79 -13.54
N GLY A 610 -23.74 -2.01 -13.40
CA GLY A 610 -22.82 -2.04 -12.25
C GLY A 610 -23.44 -1.53 -10.94
N TYR A 611 -24.34 -2.31 -10.37
CA TYR A 611 -25.00 -2.11 -9.09
C TYR A 611 -24.48 -3.10 -8.05
N ASN A 612 -23.16 -3.12 -7.87
CA ASN A 612 -22.43 -4.04 -6.99
C ASN A 612 -22.93 -4.02 -5.53
N TRP A 613 -23.58 -2.94 -5.09
CA TRP A 613 -24.15 -2.83 -3.75
C TRP A 613 -25.28 -3.85 -3.51
N ARG A 614 -25.98 -4.32 -4.54
CA ARG A 614 -26.93 -5.45 -4.41
C ARG A 614 -26.27 -6.73 -3.88
N PHE A 615 -24.94 -6.84 -4.00
CA PHE A 615 -24.16 -7.99 -3.57
C PHE A 615 -23.60 -7.86 -2.16
N GLN A 616 -23.70 -6.68 -1.54
CA GLN A 616 -23.26 -6.41 -0.17
C GLN A 616 -24.05 -7.25 0.86
N PRO A 617 -23.38 -7.98 1.77
CA PRO A 617 -24.06 -8.79 2.78
C PRO A 617 -24.97 -7.99 3.71
N ALA A 618 -24.56 -6.78 4.13
CA ALA A 618 -25.40 -5.94 4.98
C ALA A 618 -26.71 -5.52 4.29
N LEU A 619 -26.65 -5.10 3.02
CA LEU A 619 -27.86 -4.77 2.25
C LEU A 619 -28.74 -6.02 1.98
N LYS A 620 -28.12 -7.18 1.74
CA LYS A 620 -28.85 -8.45 1.64
C LYS A 620 -29.55 -8.82 2.95
N GLU A 621 -28.90 -8.58 4.08
CA GLU A 621 -29.49 -8.84 5.39
C GLU A 621 -30.66 -7.89 5.67
N ILE A 622 -30.51 -6.59 5.41
CA ILE A 622 -31.64 -5.65 5.51
C ILE A 622 -32.80 -6.13 4.64
N LYS A 623 -32.52 -6.55 3.40
CA LYS A 623 -33.54 -7.12 2.50
C LYS A 623 -34.21 -8.36 3.10
N SER A 624 -33.44 -9.27 3.68
CA SER A 624 -33.97 -10.44 4.37
C SER A 624 -34.86 -10.04 5.55
N MET A 625 -34.40 -9.13 6.41
CA MET A 625 -35.13 -8.66 7.58
C MET A 625 -36.46 -7.96 7.23
N LEU A 626 -36.53 -7.30 6.07
CA LEU A 626 -37.77 -6.76 5.54
C LEU A 626 -38.68 -7.88 5.00
N GLY A 627 -38.11 -8.86 4.29
CA GLY A 627 -38.85 -9.97 3.68
C GLY A 627 -39.39 -10.99 4.68
N ASP A 628 -38.64 -11.28 5.74
CA ASP A 628 -39.02 -12.22 6.81
C ASP A 628 -39.79 -11.54 7.96
N GLY A 629 -39.93 -10.21 7.92
CA GLY A 629 -40.74 -9.43 8.87
C GLY A 629 -40.03 -9.05 10.17
N ARG A 630 -38.73 -9.34 10.34
CA ARG A 630 -37.95 -8.90 11.52
C ARG A 630 -37.95 -7.38 11.72
N LEU A 631 -37.92 -6.58 10.65
CA LEU A 631 -38.10 -5.12 10.74
C LEU A 631 -39.57 -4.68 10.67
N GLY A 632 -40.49 -5.60 10.40
CA GLY A 632 -41.91 -5.30 10.20
C GLY A 632 -42.16 -4.55 8.89
N LYS A 633 -43.22 -3.72 8.86
CA LYS A 633 -43.58 -2.95 7.67
C LYS A 633 -42.59 -1.79 7.48
N LEU A 634 -42.00 -1.68 6.29
CA LEU A 634 -41.16 -0.54 5.91
C LEU A 634 -41.93 0.78 6.02
N LEU A 635 -41.37 1.76 6.73
CA LEU A 635 -41.95 3.08 6.95
C LEU A 635 -41.15 4.17 6.23
N HIS A 636 -39.82 4.16 6.39
CA HIS A 636 -38.94 5.21 5.87
C HIS A 636 -37.54 4.67 5.53
N MET A 637 -36.84 5.31 4.59
CA MET A 637 -35.41 5.09 4.33
C MET A 637 -34.67 6.42 4.18
N GLU A 638 -33.51 6.55 4.83
CA GLU A 638 -32.66 7.73 4.76
C GLU A 638 -31.27 7.39 4.27
N GLY A 639 -30.80 8.09 3.24
CA GLY A 639 -29.47 7.93 2.68
C GLY A 639 -28.69 9.23 2.59
N ASN A 640 -27.36 9.16 2.75
CA ASN A 640 -26.45 10.21 2.32
C ASN A 640 -25.28 9.57 1.57
N PHE A 641 -24.82 10.21 0.49
CA PHE A 641 -23.55 9.87 -0.13
C PHE A 641 -22.83 11.14 -0.58
N CYS A 642 -21.88 11.57 0.24
CA CYS A 642 -21.19 12.84 0.14
C CYS A 642 -19.68 12.61 0.07
N GLY A 643 -18.95 13.60 -0.46
CA GLY A 643 -17.49 13.54 -0.50
C GLY A 643 -16.88 14.60 -1.39
N PRO A 644 -15.55 14.74 -1.45
CA PRO A 644 -14.89 15.90 -2.04
C PRO A 644 -14.78 15.81 -3.57
N SER A 645 -15.76 15.21 -4.27
CA SER A 645 -15.64 14.90 -5.69
C SER A 645 -15.51 16.12 -6.61
N VAL A 646 -16.07 17.28 -6.24
CA VAL A 646 -15.86 18.52 -7.04
C VAL A 646 -14.40 18.99 -7.04
N TYR A 647 -13.58 18.52 -6.10
CA TYR A 647 -12.16 18.86 -5.99
C TYR A 647 -11.24 17.84 -6.68
N ARG A 648 -11.77 16.70 -7.14
CA ARG A 648 -10.97 15.59 -7.68
C ARG A 648 -10.66 15.71 -9.17
N HIS A 649 -11.40 16.55 -9.89
CA HIS A 649 -11.34 16.63 -11.35
C HIS A 649 -11.21 18.07 -11.83
N ALA A 650 -10.35 18.32 -12.81
CA ALA A 650 -10.19 19.61 -13.48
C ALA A 650 -11.48 20.05 -14.18
N ARG A 651 -11.59 21.35 -14.49
CA ARG A 651 -12.80 21.99 -15.06
C ARG A 651 -13.25 21.33 -16.37
N GLU A 652 -12.31 20.87 -17.17
CA GLU A 652 -12.51 20.29 -18.49
C GLU A 652 -12.83 18.79 -18.44
N HIS A 653 -12.71 18.15 -17.27
CA HIS A 653 -12.94 16.73 -17.11
C HIS A 653 -14.43 16.41 -17.27
N TRP A 654 -14.76 15.36 -18.03
CA TRP A 654 -16.14 15.00 -18.35
C TRP A 654 -17.05 14.79 -17.12
N ARG A 655 -16.51 14.26 -16.01
CA ARG A 655 -17.22 14.16 -14.71
C ARG A 655 -17.62 15.49 -14.06
N GLN A 656 -17.12 16.62 -14.54
CA GLN A 656 -17.55 17.97 -14.16
C GLN A 656 -18.57 18.55 -15.16
N SER A 657 -18.81 17.88 -16.30
CA SER A 657 -19.77 18.33 -17.30
C SER A 657 -21.19 18.02 -16.87
N ARG A 658 -22.08 19.01 -17.01
CA ARG A 658 -23.52 18.85 -16.78
C ARG A 658 -24.18 17.87 -17.76
N GLU A 659 -23.57 17.69 -18.94
CA GLU A 659 -24.04 16.71 -19.92
C GLU A 659 -23.83 15.27 -19.44
N GLU A 660 -22.79 15.03 -18.63
CA GLU A 660 -22.44 13.70 -18.12
C GLU A 660 -22.96 13.46 -16.69
N GLY A 661 -23.18 14.53 -15.93
CA GLY A 661 -23.63 14.50 -14.55
C GLY A 661 -24.84 15.39 -14.26
N PRO A 662 -25.96 15.31 -15.01
CA PRO A 662 -27.00 16.35 -14.98
C PRO A 662 -27.63 16.60 -13.60
N ALA A 663 -27.55 15.65 -12.66
CA ALA A 663 -28.07 15.77 -11.30
C ALA A 663 -26.97 16.01 -10.24
N GLY A 664 -25.78 16.43 -10.67
CA GLY A 664 -24.63 16.65 -9.80
C GLY A 664 -24.16 15.39 -9.09
N GLY A 665 -23.98 15.46 -7.77
CA GLY A 665 -23.57 14.33 -6.95
C GLY A 665 -24.49 13.11 -7.05
N MET A 666 -25.77 13.33 -7.35
CA MET A 666 -26.76 12.28 -7.53
C MET A 666 -26.42 11.36 -8.72
N THR A 667 -25.93 11.90 -9.83
CA THR A 667 -25.64 11.09 -11.03
C THR A 667 -24.52 10.07 -10.79
N GLY A 668 -23.43 10.49 -10.14
CA GLY A 668 -22.27 9.62 -9.92
C GLY A 668 -22.34 8.77 -8.66
N ARG A 669 -22.83 9.35 -7.56
CA ARG A 669 -22.83 8.73 -6.22
C ARG A 669 -24.21 8.27 -5.80
N GLY A 670 -25.19 9.18 -5.82
CA GLY A 670 -26.54 8.91 -5.31
C GLY A 670 -27.28 7.78 -6.03
N VAL A 671 -26.94 7.51 -7.30
CA VAL A 671 -27.48 6.41 -8.08
C VAL A 671 -27.29 5.03 -7.41
N HIS A 672 -26.22 4.81 -6.64
CA HIS A 672 -26.05 3.57 -5.87
C HIS A 672 -27.10 3.44 -4.75
N LEU A 673 -27.39 4.53 -4.06
CA LEU A 673 -28.38 4.55 -2.99
C LEU A 673 -29.80 4.48 -3.52
N VAL A 674 -30.09 5.10 -4.67
CA VAL A 674 -31.39 4.94 -5.33
C VAL A 674 -31.60 3.49 -5.75
N ASP A 675 -30.60 2.84 -6.34
CA ASP A 675 -30.69 1.42 -6.67
C ASP A 675 -30.89 0.54 -5.42
N ALA A 676 -30.11 0.78 -4.36
CA ALA A 676 -30.27 0.08 -3.09
C ALA A 676 -31.68 0.27 -2.51
N MET A 677 -32.21 1.50 -2.53
CA MET A 677 -33.57 1.78 -2.09
C MET A 677 -34.60 1.03 -2.92
N ILE A 678 -34.52 1.06 -4.26
CA ILE A 678 -35.40 0.28 -5.14
C ILE A 678 -35.33 -1.21 -4.81
N CYS A 679 -34.12 -1.76 -4.65
CA CYS A 679 -33.88 -3.16 -4.35
C CYS A 679 -34.49 -3.60 -2.99
N LEU A 680 -34.58 -2.68 -2.02
CA LEU A 680 -35.11 -2.92 -0.67
C LEU A 680 -36.62 -2.69 -0.56
N SER A 681 -37.16 -1.67 -1.25
CA SER A 681 -38.54 -1.20 -1.04
C SER A 681 -39.47 -1.36 -2.24
N GLY A 682 -38.94 -1.73 -3.40
CA GLY A 682 -39.64 -1.67 -4.68
C GLY A 682 -39.66 -0.26 -5.28
N ARG A 683 -40.56 -0.05 -6.26
CA ARG A 683 -40.58 1.15 -7.11
C ARG A 683 -40.87 2.43 -6.33
N ILE A 684 -40.14 3.48 -6.68
CA ILE A 684 -40.43 4.87 -6.32
C ILE A 684 -41.58 5.38 -7.21
N GLU A 685 -42.66 5.84 -6.59
CA GLU A 685 -43.84 6.43 -7.25
C GLU A 685 -43.61 7.89 -7.65
N SER A 686 -42.98 8.68 -6.77
CA SER A 686 -42.75 10.11 -7.00
C SER A 686 -41.60 10.66 -6.19
N VAL A 687 -41.04 11.78 -6.67
CA VAL A 687 -39.90 12.46 -6.07
C VAL A 687 -40.16 13.97 -5.95
N TYR A 688 -39.64 14.57 -4.89
CA TYR A 688 -39.43 16.01 -4.78
C TYR A 688 -37.94 16.25 -4.57
N ALA A 689 -37.29 17.02 -5.44
CA ALA A 689 -35.86 17.26 -5.41
C ALA A 689 -35.54 18.76 -5.45
N GLN A 690 -34.40 19.10 -4.86
CA GLN A 690 -33.76 20.40 -4.99
C GLN A 690 -32.27 20.18 -5.26
N SER A 691 -31.69 21.01 -6.12
CA SER A 691 -30.28 20.96 -6.46
C SER A 691 -29.73 22.37 -6.54
N SER A 692 -28.56 22.59 -5.97
CA SER A 692 -27.93 23.90 -5.93
C SER A 692 -26.42 23.80 -6.03
N ARG A 693 -25.82 24.93 -6.39
CA ARG A 693 -24.38 25.12 -6.49
C ARG A 693 -23.98 26.29 -5.63
N ALA A 694 -23.10 26.03 -4.67
CA ALA A 694 -22.64 27.00 -3.68
C ALA A 694 -21.13 27.25 -3.72
N VAL A 695 -20.31 26.26 -4.11
CA VAL A 695 -18.85 26.31 -3.91
C VAL A 695 -18.06 26.57 -5.20
N ARG A 696 -18.45 25.97 -6.33
CA ARG A 696 -17.78 26.16 -7.62
C ARG A 696 -18.64 27.05 -8.52
N ASP A 697 -18.02 27.92 -9.31
CA ASP A 697 -18.71 28.77 -10.30
C ASP A 697 -18.89 28.07 -11.67
N PHE A 698 -18.37 26.84 -11.82
CA PHE A 698 -18.49 26.02 -13.03
C PHE A 698 -18.93 24.58 -12.70
N GLY A 699 -19.31 23.84 -13.74
CA GLY A 699 -19.50 22.38 -13.65
C GLY A 699 -20.88 21.95 -13.18
N LEU A 700 -20.91 21.05 -12.19
CA LEU A 700 -22.10 20.39 -11.65
C LEU A 700 -22.65 21.10 -10.40
N ASP A 701 -23.90 20.79 -10.05
CA ASP A 701 -24.48 21.22 -8.79
C ASP A 701 -23.87 20.40 -7.64
N ASP A 702 -23.48 21.09 -6.57
CA ASP A 702 -22.68 20.49 -5.50
C ASP A 702 -23.50 19.91 -4.35
N THR A 703 -24.78 20.28 -4.28
CA THR A 703 -25.71 19.86 -3.24
C THR A 703 -27.03 19.49 -3.87
N THR A 704 -27.40 18.20 -3.79
CA THR A 704 -28.71 17.71 -4.27
C THR A 704 -29.36 16.88 -3.17
N SER A 705 -30.60 17.23 -2.81
CA SER A 705 -31.41 16.47 -1.84
C SER A 705 -32.77 16.14 -2.42
N MET A 706 -33.28 14.97 -2.09
CA MET A 706 -34.53 14.45 -2.67
C MET A 706 -35.34 13.67 -1.65
N LEU A 707 -36.66 13.83 -1.73
CA LEU A 707 -37.67 13.13 -0.96
C LEU A 707 -38.43 12.18 -1.90
N PHE A 708 -38.53 10.92 -1.50
CA PHE A 708 -39.20 9.88 -2.27
C PHE A 708 -40.52 9.46 -1.62
N ARG A 709 -41.47 9.07 -2.47
CA ARG A 709 -42.61 8.23 -2.09
C ARG A 709 -42.52 6.91 -2.85
N PHE A 710 -42.59 5.80 -2.14
CA PHE A 710 -42.61 4.46 -2.73
C PHE A 710 -44.06 4.00 -2.96
N GLU A 711 -44.27 3.11 -3.94
CA GLU A 711 -45.59 2.50 -4.21
C GLU A 711 -46.14 1.72 -3.00
N SER A 712 -45.25 1.20 -2.14
CA SER A 712 -45.61 0.56 -0.87
C SER A 712 -46.23 1.50 0.17
N GLY A 713 -46.17 2.82 -0.07
CA GLY A 713 -46.58 3.87 0.86
C GLY A 713 -45.47 4.33 1.81
N ALA A 714 -44.30 3.69 1.81
CA ALA A 714 -43.13 4.18 2.53
C ALA A 714 -42.64 5.52 1.95
N THR A 715 -41.86 6.27 2.73
CA THR A 715 -41.19 7.49 2.27
C THR A 715 -39.67 7.30 2.24
N GLY A 716 -38.94 8.18 1.57
CA GLY A 716 -37.48 8.15 1.57
C GLY A 716 -36.86 9.54 1.51
N TYR A 717 -35.61 9.63 1.93
CA TYR A 717 -34.77 10.81 1.77
C TYR A 717 -33.38 10.39 1.27
N LEU A 718 -32.83 11.13 0.32
CA LEU A 718 -31.44 10.99 -0.11
C LEU A 718 -30.77 12.36 -0.24
N GLY A 719 -29.61 12.52 0.38
CA GLY A 719 -28.73 13.67 0.22
C GLY A 719 -27.43 13.32 -0.50
N THR A 720 -26.99 14.18 -1.41
CA THR A 720 -25.65 14.13 -2.01
C THR A 720 -25.02 15.50 -1.92
N VAL A 721 -23.84 15.58 -1.28
CA VAL A 721 -23.05 16.80 -1.16
C VAL A 721 -21.64 16.49 -1.63
N ILE A 722 -21.24 17.07 -2.75
CA ILE A 722 -19.97 16.72 -3.42
C ILE A 722 -18.85 17.74 -3.21
N ALA A 723 -19.10 18.76 -2.40
CA ALA A 723 -18.14 19.77 -1.96
C ALA A 723 -17.82 19.67 -0.45
N THR A 724 -17.89 18.48 0.13
CA THR A 724 -17.66 18.22 1.57
C THR A 724 -16.77 16.99 1.81
N ALA A 725 -16.51 16.62 3.06
CA ALA A 725 -15.79 15.40 3.44
C ALA A 725 -16.57 14.13 3.06
N GLU A 726 -15.87 13.01 2.91
CA GLU A 726 -16.49 11.73 2.52
C GLU A 726 -17.39 11.22 3.65
N THR A 727 -18.61 10.83 3.30
CA THR A 727 -19.51 10.08 4.18
C THR A 727 -20.55 9.38 3.34
N TRP A 728 -20.89 8.15 3.73
CA TRP A 728 -22.04 7.49 3.15
C TRP A 728 -22.77 6.66 4.21
N ARG A 729 -24.11 6.66 4.14
CA ARG A 729 -24.98 5.85 5.01
C ARG A 729 -26.31 5.55 4.34
N LEU A 730 -26.93 4.45 4.72
CA LEU A 730 -28.33 4.12 4.48
C LEU A 730 -28.93 3.59 5.78
N GLN A 731 -30.05 4.17 6.21
CA GLN A 731 -30.83 3.71 7.34
C GLN A 731 -32.24 3.39 6.90
N VAL A 732 -32.73 2.23 7.35
CA VAL A 732 -34.04 1.69 7.04
C VAL A 732 -34.86 1.61 8.32
N PHE A 733 -36.06 2.18 8.29
CA PHE A 733 -36.97 2.21 9.42
C PHE A 733 -38.19 1.35 9.11
N GLY A 734 -38.36 0.28 9.88
CA GLY A 734 -39.54 -0.57 9.85
C GLY A 734 -40.38 -0.42 11.13
N SER A 735 -41.60 -0.95 11.11
CA SER A 735 -42.52 -0.85 12.25
C SER A 735 -42.07 -1.58 13.51
N ASN A 736 -41.07 -2.47 13.42
CA ASN A 736 -40.52 -3.23 14.55
C ASN A 736 -39.08 -2.81 14.92
N GLY A 737 -38.49 -1.83 14.25
CA GLY A 737 -37.11 -1.44 14.49
C GLY A 737 -36.46 -0.72 13.31
N TRP A 738 -35.15 -0.48 13.39
CA TRP A 738 -34.36 0.10 12.32
C TRP A 738 -33.07 -0.67 12.09
N ALA A 739 -32.53 -0.54 10.88
CA ALA A 739 -31.25 -1.06 10.48
C ALA A 739 -30.43 0.03 9.75
N GLU A 740 -29.17 0.21 10.11
CA GLU A 740 -28.26 1.22 9.56
C GLU A 740 -26.98 0.58 9.05
N VAL A 741 -26.59 0.99 7.84
CA VAL A 741 -25.33 0.61 7.20
C VAL A 741 -24.62 1.86 6.68
N GLY A 742 -23.29 1.92 6.78
CA GLY A 742 -22.50 3.08 6.34
C GLY A 742 -21.22 3.26 7.16
N ASP A 743 -20.13 3.64 6.50
CA ASP A 743 -18.84 3.97 7.12
C ASP A 743 -18.03 4.94 6.23
N VAL A 744 -17.19 5.78 6.83
CA VAL A 744 -16.27 6.68 6.12
C VAL A 744 -15.00 5.93 5.67
N ASP A 745 -14.60 4.91 6.43
CA ASP A 745 -13.32 4.19 6.22
C ASP A 745 -13.42 3.17 5.08
N HIS A 746 -14.62 2.67 4.78
CA HIS A 746 -14.86 1.66 3.76
C HIS A 746 -16.17 1.92 3.00
N LEU A 747 -16.13 1.91 1.66
CA LEU A 747 -17.34 1.82 0.82
C LEU A 747 -17.97 0.42 0.86
N ASP A 748 -17.29 -0.55 1.50
CA ASP A 748 -17.68 -1.94 1.59
C ASP A 748 -18.32 -2.25 2.95
N THR A 749 -19.58 -2.67 2.93
CA THR A 749 -20.42 -2.82 4.11
C THR A 749 -20.28 -4.17 4.79
N TRP A 750 -19.31 -4.31 5.68
CA TRP A 750 -19.16 -5.53 6.48
C TRP A 750 -19.86 -5.46 7.82
N GLN A 751 -20.48 -4.33 8.18
CA GLN A 751 -21.22 -4.16 9.42
C GLN A 751 -22.61 -3.60 9.18
N LEU A 752 -23.55 -4.03 10.02
CA LEU A 752 -24.92 -3.56 10.07
C LEU A 752 -25.29 -3.29 11.52
N LYS A 753 -25.77 -2.09 11.82
CA LYS A 753 -26.34 -1.76 13.13
C LYS A 753 -27.84 -2.00 13.09
N VAL A 754 -28.38 -2.75 14.04
CA VAL A 754 -29.81 -3.08 14.11
C VAL A 754 -30.33 -2.74 15.49
N CYS A 755 -31.49 -2.10 15.57
CA CYS A 755 -32.19 -1.92 16.84
C CYS A 755 -33.67 -2.28 16.68
N THR A 756 -34.14 -3.24 17.48
CA THR A 756 -35.52 -3.74 17.45
C THR A 756 -36.32 -3.27 18.65
N ILE A 757 -37.64 -3.22 18.49
CA ILE A 757 -38.59 -2.88 19.55
C ILE A 757 -39.02 -4.15 20.27
N ASP A 758 -38.91 -4.13 21.60
CA ASP A 758 -39.55 -5.12 22.47
C ASP A 758 -40.98 -4.69 22.78
N ARG A 759 -41.96 -5.36 22.18
CA ARG A 759 -43.38 -5.01 22.37
C ARG A 759 -43.89 -5.32 23.78
N GLU A 760 -43.22 -6.20 24.53
CA GLU A 760 -43.58 -6.54 25.90
C GLU A 760 -42.96 -5.57 26.90
N ASN A 761 -41.85 -4.91 26.53
CA ASN A 761 -41.08 -4.02 27.40
C ASN A 761 -40.75 -2.66 26.73
N LEU A 762 -41.77 -1.91 26.33
CA LEU A 762 -41.63 -0.64 25.58
C LEU A 762 -40.82 0.46 26.30
N HIS A 763 -40.66 0.37 27.62
CA HIS A 763 -39.88 1.31 28.42
C HIS A 763 -38.37 0.97 28.44
N LEU A 764 -37.98 -0.20 27.94
CA LEU A 764 -36.59 -0.65 27.93
C LEU A 764 -35.87 -0.11 26.67
N HIS A 765 -34.90 0.78 26.87
CA HIS A 765 -34.05 1.26 25.78
C HIS A 765 -33.04 0.17 25.37
N ARG A 766 -33.34 -0.55 24.27
CA ARG A 766 -32.40 -1.51 23.69
C ARG A 766 -31.22 -0.77 23.06
N ARG A 767 -30.01 -1.29 23.28
CA ARG A 767 -28.82 -0.83 22.57
C ARG A 767 -28.81 -1.46 21.17
N PRO A 768 -28.40 -0.73 20.12
CA PRO A 768 -28.24 -1.32 18.81
C PRO A 768 -27.24 -2.48 18.84
N GLU A 769 -27.60 -3.57 18.18
CA GLU A 769 -26.74 -4.73 17.93
C GLU A 769 -25.92 -4.49 16.66
N ILE A 770 -24.66 -4.93 16.66
CA ILE A 770 -23.78 -4.84 15.49
C ILE A 770 -23.63 -6.24 14.90
N MET A 771 -24.14 -6.45 13.69
CA MET A 771 -23.91 -7.65 12.90
C MET A 771 -22.70 -7.44 12.00
N THR A 772 -21.76 -8.38 11.99
CA THR A 772 -20.56 -8.33 11.14
C THR A 772 -20.59 -9.48 10.13
N PHE A 773 -20.30 -9.19 8.86
CA PHE A 773 -20.33 -10.13 7.75
C PHE A 773 -18.91 -10.41 7.22
N PRO A 774 -18.68 -11.57 6.58
CA PRO A 774 -17.42 -11.84 5.89
C PRO A 774 -17.16 -10.87 4.74
N GLU A 775 -15.90 -10.48 4.57
CA GLU A 775 -15.44 -9.68 3.43
C GLU A 775 -15.80 -10.38 2.10
N THR A 776 -16.41 -9.64 1.18
CA THR A 776 -16.90 -10.12 -0.10
C THR A 776 -16.48 -9.16 -1.21
N GLY A 777 -15.78 -9.63 -2.25
CA GLY A 777 -15.55 -8.80 -3.43
C GLY A 777 -16.86 -8.56 -4.18
N THR A 778 -17.55 -7.44 -3.92
CA THR A 778 -18.90 -7.19 -4.42
C THR A 778 -18.91 -7.03 -5.95
N GLU A 779 -17.89 -6.38 -6.51
CA GLU A 779 -17.68 -6.24 -7.96
C GLU A 779 -17.39 -7.60 -8.61
N ARG A 780 -16.61 -8.46 -7.93
CA ARG A 780 -16.37 -9.84 -8.43
C ARG A 780 -17.68 -10.63 -8.44
N ALA A 781 -18.42 -10.61 -7.33
CA ALA A 781 -19.69 -11.33 -7.21
C ALA A 781 -20.71 -10.87 -8.26
N GLU A 782 -20.75 -9.57 -8.54
CA GLU A 782 -21.58 -9.00 -9.58
C GLU A 782 -21.16 -9.45 -10.99
N LEU A 783 -19.86 -9.36 -11.33
CA LEU A 783 -19.36 -9.78 -12.63
C LEU A 783 -19.51 -11.29 -12.86
N GLU A 784 -19.37 -12.10 -11.81
CA GLU A 784 -19.66 -13.53 -11.84
C GLU A 784 -21.13 -13.81 -12.07
N HIS A 785 -22.02 -13.06 -11.40
CA HIS A 785 -23.46 -13.14 -11.64
C HIS A 785 -23.82 -12.78 -13.08
N PHE A 786 -23.21 -11.72 -13.63
CA PHE A 786 -23.37 -11.33 -15.02
C PHE A 786 -22.91 -12.44 -15.96
N ALA A 787 -21.72 -13.02 -15.75
CA ALA A 787 -21.19 -14.07 -16.61
C ALA A 787 -22.05 -15.33 -16.60
N GLN A 788 -22.51 -15.76 -15.42
CA GLN A 788 -23.44 -16.88 -15.28
C GLN A 788 -24.76 -16.60 -16.01
N ALA A 789 -25.29 -15.38 -15.89
CA ALA A 789 -26.51 -14.99 -16.61
C ALA A 789 -26.28 -14.94 -18.13
N ALA A 790 -25.13 -14.45 -18.59
CA ALA A 790 -24.75 -14.41 -19.99
C ALA A 790 -24.67 -15.83 -20.58
N MET A 791 -23.98 -16.75 -19.92
CA MET A 791 -23.92 -18.17 -20.30
C MET A 791 -25.30 -18.81 -20.38
N ALA A 792 -26.18 -18.49 -19.43
CA ALA A 792 -27.56 -18.97 -19.41
C ALA A 792 -28.51 -18.20 -20.35
N ARG A 793 -28.03 -17.16 -21.04
CA ARG A 793 -28.84 -16.20 -21.83
C ARG A 793 -30.04 -15.63 -21.05
N ARG A 794 -29.84 -15.44 -19.75
CA ARG A 794 -30.82 -14.83 -18.85
C ARG A 794 -30.66 -13.32 -18.88
N ALA A 795 -31.75 -12.59 -19.10
CA ALA A 795 -31.75 -11.14 -18.97
C ALA A 795 -31.61 -10.74 -17.49
N LEU A 796 -30.80 -9.71 -17.22
CA LEU A 796 -30.68 -9.11 -15.89
C LEU A 796 -31.38 -7.75 -15.86
N ALA A 797 -31.03 -6.86 -16.79
CA ALA A 797 -31.82 -5.65 -17.07
C ALA A 797 -32.91 -5.93 -18.11
N VAL A 798 -34.15 -5.53 -17.82
CA VAL A 798 -35.33 -5.67 -18.69
C VAL A 798 -36.13 -4.36 -18.73
N ALA A 799 -37.01 -4.21 -19.74
CA ALA A 799 -37.63 -2.92 -20.07
C ALA A 799 -38.45 -2.32 -18.91
N ASP A 800 -39.08 -3.18 -18.13
CA ASP A 800 -39.87 -2.81 -16.94
C ASP A 800 -39.11 -3.08 -15.62
N GLY A 801 -37.81 -3.36 -15.72
CA GLY A 801 -36.94 -3.72 -14.60
C GLY A 801 -36.46 -2.52 -13.78
N ASP A 802 -35.85 -2.84 -12.63
CA ASP A 802 -35.36 -1.86 -11.66
C ASP A 802 -34.30 -0.93 -12.28
N GLU A 803 -33.50 -1.44 -13.22
CA GLU A 803 -32.44 -0.68 -13.87
C GLU A 803 -33.01 0.48 -14.71
N VAL A 804 -34.07 0.21 -15.48
CA VAL A 804 -34.77 1.24 -16.27
C VAL A 804 -35.55 2.19 -15.36
N HIS A 805 -36.17 1.66 -14.29
CA HIS A 805 -36.84 2.47 -13.28
C HIS A 805 -35.88 3.45 -12.61
N GLY A 806 -34.65 3.03 -12.30
CA GLY A 806 -33.63 3.91 -11.74
C GLY A 806 -33.30 5.11 -12.64
N VAL A 807 -33.32 4.93 -13.96
CA VAL A 807 -33.15 6.03 -14.92
C VAL A 807 -34.38 6.94 -14.96
N ALA A 808 -35.60 6.38 -14.90
CA ALA A 808 -36.82 7.19 -14.79
C ALA A 808 -36.83 8.02 -13.49
N VAL A 809 -36.32 7.48 -12.39
CA VAL A 809 -36.14 8.22 -11.13
C VAL A 809 -35.14 9.36 -11.30
N LEU A 810 -34.02 9.13 -12.01
CA LEU A 810 -33.05 10.18 -12.31
C LEU A 810 -33.67 11.32 -13.12
N GLU A 811 -34.45 11.02 -14.16
CA GLU A 811 -35.18 12.04 -14.93
C GLU A 811 -36.19 12.81 -14.07
N ALA A 812 -36.95 12.11 -13.24
CA ALA A 812 -37.91 12.74 -12.34
C ALA A 812 -37.22 13.65 -11.30
N ILE A 813 -36.02 13.29 -10.83
CA ILE A 813 -35.20 14.16 -9.96
C ILE A 813 -34.81 15.44 -10.69
N LEU A 814 -34.39 15.33 -11.97
CA LEU A 814 -34.01 16.49 -12.78
C LEU A 814 -35.19 17.41 -13.05
N GLU A 815 -36.35 16.85 -13.41
CA GLU A 815 -37.59 17.59 -13.61
C GLU A 815 -38.01 18.28 -12.31
N SER A 816 -38.01 17.56 -11.20
CA SER A 816 -38.42 18.08 -9.90
C SER A 816 -37.49 19.20 -9.40
N ALA A 817 -36.17 19.05 -9.55
CA ALA A 817 -35.20 20.06 -9.16
C ALA A 817 -35.30 21.34 -10.01
N ARG A 818 -35.68 21.21 -11.29
CA ARG A 818 -35.91 22.35 -12.19
C ARG A 818 -37.23 23.07 -11.87
N ASP A 819 -38.30 22.31 -11.67
CA ASP A 819 -39.67 22.85 -11.60
C ASP A 819 -40.10 23.14 -10.15
N GLY A 820 -39.31 22.74 -9.16
CA GLY A 820 -39.56 22.98 -7.73
C GLY A 820 -40.83 22.29 -7.23
N SER A 821 -41.24 21.20 -7.87
CA SER A 821 -42.51 20.51 -7.62
C SER A 821 -42.34 18.99 -7.53
N ARG A 822 -43.33 18.29 -6.99
CA ARG A 822 -43.30 16.84 -6.89
C ARG A 822 -43.62 16.21 -8.25
N VAL A 823 -42.74 15.35 -8.74
CA VAL A 823 -42.85 14.68 -10.04
C VAL A 823 -43.16 13.19 -9.83
N ARG A 824 -44.11 12.66 -10.60
CA ARG A 824 -44.43 11.22 -10.64
C ARG A 824 -43.43 10.52 -11.55
N VAL A 825 -42.88 9.39 -11.10
CA VAL A 825 -41.95 8.59 -11.91
C VAL A 825 -42.75 7.84 -12.98
N ALA A 826 -42.24 7.85 -14.22
CA ALA A 826 -42.90 7.36 -15.42
C ALA A 826 -42.96 5.84 -15.55
#